data_AF-A0A3A8IC87-F1
#
_entry.id   AF-A0A3A8IC87-F1
#
_cell.length_a   1.000
_cell.length_b   1.000
_cell.length_c   1.000
_cell.angle_alpha   90.00
_cell.angle_beta   90.00
_cell.angle_gamma   90.00
#
_symmetry.space_group_name_H-M   'P 1'
#
loop_
_entity.id
_entity.type
_entity.pdbx_description
1 polymer ?
#
loop_
_entity_poly.entity_id
_entity_poly.type
_entity_poly.pdbx_seq_one_letter_code
_entity_poly.pdbx_strand_id
1 'polypeptide(L)'
;MESQASNASITSLRVGSLLHVRVAGVIDETFPLTPSSKGLSGLVVVDLGLVERISSFGVRRWIEFVGHPPQGVAGLYVINAPPVVVDQLNMVEGFAGVARVLSLLAPYTCRFCKEDRLRLVRLVEEAKVLDQAGAPEHHCPVCSQPLEFADEPTEFFDFARRQQFSAVDPAVLRYLRSSIPSEPSELSSHLKIVQDDITFITLASVLKGDLNVRRLASGLEGRVAFDCCHVSTVEPEALPRIEQVLEVASQGAQVVLSRVPPPMLAVLSKSTKTLPVKLATLWLPCDCRNCGQVTHQRIQTSEYLEVLRAKGSMERVCPICGGNARAPALAQFQGLLARTPLTEKAQDDIEALEQRALSQYLFGATNSEPGSKNTSPTDVHSQGSGRVQIIRRLGQGGMAEVFLAKQQGVKGFEKFVVMKKILAQFAENPEFVDMLFAEARANARLTHPNIVQTFDVGVTDGVAYILMEYVRGPDLKRLITELRRKGMALPLEHALRIVAEVAAGLHYAHSYVDPSGTAHPVVHRDVSPHNVLVSLDGAIKLSDFGIAKVQGEEQTQAGVIKGKISYLSPEAASGRPLDWRNDVFALGVVLFELLTGQLPFRRDHDAATLAAIVREPAPVPSQLRPHIPQDVSDLILRALVKDPARRTPTAAAMREEIEAVITHHRLSSSPASVAQYFKETLGDRLVEYAPSSASGSGTGSNPRSLMPGTGSHPKPLGPGSSSGSGSGAMRAPSDLSRPPVRGSGSLPRMEAEMRPPPPVAAPDAERGTEVVSVHSEPPRPPPVAAPAPRPSRPSG
;
A
#
# COMPACT_ATOMS: atom_id res chain seq x y z
N MET A 1 2.67 -33.27 19.27
CA MET A 1 1.89 -32.58 18.22
C MET A 1 1.46 -31.26 18.83
N GLU A 2 2.25 -30.22 18.59
CA GLU A 2 1.96 -28.87 19.07
C GLU A 2 0.70 -28.36 18.35
N SER A 3 -0.30 -27.91 19.11
CA SER A 3 -1.48 -27.28 18.53
C SER A 3 -1.06 -25.96 17.90
N GLN A 4 -1.03 -25.88 16.57
CA GLN A 4 -0.89 -24.62 15.86
C GLN A 4 -1.98 -23.66 16.37
N ALA A 5 -1.56 -22.51 16.88
CA ALA A 5 -2.47 -21.45 17.29
C ALA A 5 -3.20 -20.93 16.05
N SER A 6 -4.52 -20.74 16.14
CA SER A 6 -5.33 -20.20 15.05
C SER A 6 -4.95 -18.75 14.76
N ASN A 7 -4.83 -18.41 13.47
CA ASN A 7 -4.62 -17.02 13.01
C ASN A 7 -5.91 -16.19 13.03
N ALA A 8 -7.07 -16.83 13.24
CA ALA A 8 -8.33 -16.17 13.55
C ALA A 8 -8.65 -16.28 15.04
N SER A 9 -9.03 -15.16 15.66
CA SER A 9 -9.56 -15.11 17.01
C SER A 9 -11.09 -14.96 16.99
N ILE A 10 -11.76 -15.61 17.95
CA ILE A 10 -13.22 -15.63 18.03
C ILE A 10 -13.65 -15.21 19.41
N THR A 11 -14.57 -14.23 19.46
CA THR A 11 -15.28 -13.86 20.67
C THR A 11 -16.77 -14.04 20.45
N SER A 12 -17.51 -14.40 21.51
CA SER A 12 -18.94 -14.64 21.39
C SER A 12 -19.71 -14.03 22.56
N LEU A 13 -20.86 -13.42 22.25
CA LEU A 13 -21.77 -12.81 23.20
C LEU A 13 -23.18 -13.36 22.98
N ARG A 14 -23.79 -13.93 24.02
CA ARG A 14 -25.15 -14.46 23.96
C ARG A 14 -26.16 -13.44 24.49
N VAL A 15 -27.19 -13.18 23.70
CA VAL A 15 -28.26 -12.22 24.00
C VAL A 15 -29.61 -12.91 23.79
N GLY A 16 -30.15 -13.53 24.84
CA GLY A 16 -31.36 -14.36 24.75
C GLY A 16 -31.16 -15.57 23.83
N SER A 17 -32.01 -15.72 22.81
CA SER A 17 -31.89 -16.76 21.77
C SER A 17 -30.85 -16.43 20.69
N LEU A 18 -30.23 -15.25 20.76
CA LEU A 18 -29.24 -14.76 19.80
C LEU A 18 -27.81 -15.01 20.30
N LEU A 19 -26.91 -15.37 19.40
CA LEU A 19 -25.48 -15.50 19.66
C LEU A 19 -24.71 -14.65 18.65
N HIS A 20 -24.10 -13.57 19.11
CA HIS A 20 -23.16 -12.77 18.34
C HIS A 20 -21.78 -13.43 18.40
N VAL A 21 -21.19 -13.73 17.26
CA VAL A 21 -19.87 -14.33 17.11
C VAL A 21 -19.02 -13.37 16.29
N ARG A 22 -17.97 -12.80 16.87
CA ARG A 22 -17.05 -11.91 16.16
C ARG A 22 -15.81 -12.69 15.76
N VAL A 23 -15.39 -12.51 14.51
CA VAL A 23 -14.20 -13.13 13.92
C VAL A 23 -13.20 -12.03 13.60
N ALA A 24 -11.95 -12.18 14.07
CA ALA A 24 -10.86 -11.24 13.80
C ALA A 24 -9.59 -11.96 13.34
N GLY A 25 -8.80 -11.33 12.45
CA GLY A 25 -7.55 -11.88 11.92
C GLY A 25 -7.73 -12.56 10.57
N VAL A 26 -7.01 -13.67 10.34
CA VAL A 26 -6.97 -14.35 9.04
C VAL A 26 -7.78 -15.64 9.08
N ILE A 27 -8.76 -15.79 8.17
CA ILE A 27 -9.47 -17.05 7.96
C ILE A 27 -8.61 -17.93 7.05
N ASP A 28 -7.99 -18.97 7.62
CA ASP A 28 -7.12 -19.91 6.91
C ASP A 28 -7.42 -21.37 7.30
N GLU A 29 -6.51 -22.30 7.00
CA GLU A 29 -6.65 -23.73 7.33
C GLU A 29 -6.86 -24.00 8.83
N THR A 30 -6.47 -23.07 9.70
CA THR A 30 -6.57 -23.14 11.16
C THR A 30 -7.89 -22.59 11.70
N PHE A 31 -8.82 -22.16 10.82
CA PHE A 31 -10.05 -21.49 11.21
C PHE A 31 -10.87 -22.29 12.26
N PRO A 32 -11.26 -21.69 13.40
CA PRO A 32 -11.77 -22.47 14.55
C PRO A 32 -13.23 -22.90 14.47
N LEU A 33 -14.07 -22.24 13.65
CA LEU A 33 -15.48 -22.63 13.53
C LEU A 33 -15.64 -23.80 12.57
N THR A 34 -16.31 -24.83 13.04
CA THR A 34 -16.59 -26.05 12.30
C THR A 34 -18.04 -26.49 12.53
N PRO A 35 -18.58 -27.39 11.69
CA PRO A 35 -19.90 -28.01 11.94
C PRO A 35 -20.04 -28.69 13.31
N SER A 36 -18.93 -29.03 13.95
CA SER A 36 -18.90 -29.67 15.27
C SER A 36 -18.67 -28.70 16.43
N SER A 37 -18.60 -27.39 16.17
CA SER A 37 -18.37 -26.38 17.20
C SER A 37 -19.51 -26.37 18.24
N LYS A 38 -19.17 -26.76 19.48
CA LYS A 38 -20.10 -26.75 20.61
C LYS A 38 -20.39 -25.31 21.05
N GLY A 39 -21.62 -25.04 21.45
CA GLY A 39 -22.04 -23.73 22.00
C GLY A 39 -22.65 -22.75 21.00
N LEU A 40 -22.62 -23.06 19.70
CA LEU A 40 -23.37 -22.34 18.67
C LEU A 40 -24.81 -22.88 18.60
N SER A 41 -25.78 -22.09 19.06
CA SER A 41 -27.20 -22.49 19.07
C SER A 41 -28.12 -21.26 19.12
N GLY A 42 -29.33 -21.42 18.57
CA GLY A 42 -30.29 -20.34 18.38
C GLY A 42 -30.03 -19.53 17.12
N LEU A 43 -30.30 -18.24 17.15
CA LEU A 43 -30.06 -17.31 16.04
C LEU A 43 -28.61 -16.80 16.14
N VAL A 44 -27.74 -17.19 15.23
CA VAL A 44 -26.31 -16.84 15.27
C VAL A 44 -26.03 -15.68 14.31
N VAL A 45 -25.41 -14.61 14.81
CA VAL A 45 -24.94 -13.45 14.04
C VAL A 45 -23.42 -13.48 14.02
N VAL A 46 -22.81 -13.62 12.85
CA VAL A 46 -21.37 -13.65 12.65
C VAL A 46 -20.91 -12.29 12.15
N ASP A 47 -20.09 -11.59 12.93
CA ASP A 47 -19.49 -10.31 12.61
C ASP A 47 -18.10 -10.53 12.01
N LEU A 48 -17.95 -10.19 10.73
CA LEU A 48 -16.72 -10.40 9.96
C LEU A 48 -15.89 -9.12 9.77
N GLY A 49 -16.27 -8.01 10.40
CA GLY A 49 -15.64 -6.72 10.12
C GLY A 49 -14.15 -6.65 10.47
N LEU A 50 -13.64 -7.57 11.28
CA LEU A 50 -12.22 -7.65 11.67
C LEU A 50 -11.44 -8.74 10.91
N VAL A 51 -12.04 -9.32 9.87
CA VAL A 51 -11.34 -10.27 9.01
C VAL A 51 -10.43 -9.51 8.05
N GLU A 52 -9.13 -9.72 8.18
CA GLU A 52 -8.11 -9.03 7.39
C GLU A 52 -7.94 -9.68 6.01
N ARG A 53 -8.03 -11.01 5.96
CA ARG A 53 -7.84 -11.81 4.75
C ARG A 53 -8.46 -13.19 4.90
N ILE A 54 -8.83 -13.80 3.78
CA ILE A 54 -9.18 -15.21 3.69
C ILE A 54 -8.23 -15.94 2.74
N SER A 55 -7.60 -17.03 3.21
CA SER A 55 -6.70 -17.87 2.40
C SER A 55 -7.52 -18.86 1.57
N SER A 56 -6.93 -19.43 0.51
CA SER A 56 -7.59 -20.47 -0.30
C SER A 56 -8.01 -21.70 0.52
N PHE A 57 -7.24 -22.07 1.55
CA PHE A 57 -7.62 -23.14 2.48
C PHE A 57 -8.69 -22.70 3.49
N GLY A 58 -8.67 -21.43 3.90
CA GLY A 58 -9.68 -20.82 4.74
C GLY A 58 -11.06 -20.74 4.08
N VAL A 59 -11.12 -20.47 2.77
CA VAL A 59 -12.37 -20.51 1.98
C VAL A 59 -13.08 -21.85 2.15
N ARG A 60 -12.33 -22.96 2.06
CA ARG A 60 -12.89 -24.32 2.22
C ARG A 60 -13.44 -24.55 3.63
N ARG A 61 -12.72 -24.09 4.66
CA ARG A 61 -13.15 -24.21 6.07
C ARG A 61 -14.40 -23.38 6.35
N TRP A 62 -14.46 -22.17 5.80
CA TRP A 62 -15.61 -21.30 5.91
C TRP A 62 -16.86 -21.95 5.29
N ILE A 63 -16.77 -22.42 4.04
CA ILE A 63 -17.87 -23.11 3.33
C ILE A 63 -18.38 -24.32 4.10
N GLU A 64 -17.47 -25.12 4.66
CA GLU A 64 -17.82 -26.28 5.49
C GLU A 64 -18.70 -25.86 6.68
N PHE A 65 -18.31 -24.80 7.40
CA PHE A 65 -19.05 -24.26 8.53
C PHE A 65 -20.41 -23.64 8.14
N VAL A 66 -20.45 -22.75 7.15
CA VAL A 66 -21.70 -22.06 6.77
C VAL A 66 -22.65 -22.95 5.98
N GLY A 67 -22.15 -24.00 5.33
CA GLY A 67 -22.99 -25.00 4.65
C GLY A 67 -23.62 -25.99 5.61
N HIS A 68 -22.93 -26.34 6.70
CA HIS A 68 -23.38 -27.31 7.70
C HIS A 68 -23.25 -26.74 9.12
N PRO A 69 -24.07 -25.75 9.51
CA PRO A 69 -23.98 -25.18 10.85
C PRO A 69 -24.29 -26.24 11.93
N PRO A 70 -23.74 -26.11 13.16
CA PRO A 70 -23.98 -27.07 14.22
C PRO A 70 -25.46 -27.30 14.53
N GLN A 71 -25.78 -28.54 14.96
CA GLN A 71 -27.14 -28.91 15.37
C GLN A 71 -27.62 -27.99 16.52
N GLY A 72 -28.65 -27.19 16.24
CA GLY A 72 -29.21 -26.21 17.18
C GLY A 72 -29.15 -24.76 16.70
N VAL A 73 -28.46 -24.46 15.59
CA VAL A 73 -28.52 -23.14 14.94
C VAL A 73 -29.84 -23.01 14.18
N ALA A 74 -30.74 -22.15 14.66
CA ALA A 74 -32.05 -21.88 14.06
C ALA A 74 -31.96 -20.89 12.88
N GLY A 75 -30.91 -20.07 12.84
CA GLY A 75 -30.62 -19.17 11.72
C GLY A 75 -29.20 -18.62 11.83
N LEU A 76 -28.53 -18.46 10.69
CA LEU A 76 -27.17 -17.94 10.61
C LEU A 76 -27.18 -16.66 9.79
N TYR A 77 -26.63 -15.58 10.36
CA TYR A 77 -26.63 -14.25 9.78
C TYR A 77 -25.22 -13.70 9.77
N VAL A 78 -24.80 -13.02 8.71
CA VAL A 78 -23.48 -12.39 8.59
C VAL A 78 -23.63 -10.88 8.56
N ILE A 79 -22.80 -10.16 9.32
CA ILE A 79 -22.75 -8.69 9.33
C ILE A 79 -21.33 -8.19 9.09
N ASN A 80 -21.25 -6.96 8.59
CA ASN A 80 -20.02 -6.20 8.36
C ASN A 80 -18.98 -6.94 7.49
N ALA A 81 -19.44 -7.68 6.47
CA ALA A 81 -18.52 -8.37 5.56
C ALA A 81 -17.58 -7.36 4.84
N PRO A 82 -16.25 -7.46 4.97
CA PRO A 82 -15.31 -6.58 4.26
C PRO A 82 -15.21 -6.92 2.77
N PRO A 83 -14.65 -6.04 1.91
CA PRO A 83 -14.55 -6.27 0.46
C PRO A 83 -13.94 -7.62 0.09
N VAL A 84 -12.86 -8.02 0.77
CA VAL A 84 -12.20 -9.33 0.56
C VAL A 84 -13.11 -10.53 0.77
N VAL A 85 -14.17 -10.41 1.58
CA VAL A 85 -15.19 -11.45 1.81
C VAL A 85 -16.32 -11.32 0.80
N VAL A 86 -16.68 -10.10 0.40
CA VAL A 86 -17.65 -9.83 -0.69
C VAL A 86 -17.17 -10.42 -2.01
N ASP A 87 -15.88 -10.28 -2.32
CA ASP A 87 -15.27 -10.87 -3.50
C ASP A 87 -15.45 -12.39 -3.51
N GLN A 88 -15.25 -13.06 -2.36
CA GLN A 88 -15.50 -14.50 -2.27
C GLN A 88 -16.98 -14.87 -2.38
N LEU A 89 -17.88 -14.05 -1.83
CA LEU A 89 -19.34 -14.22 -1.99
C LEU A 89 -19.76 -14.16 -3.46
N ASN A 90 -19.08 -13.34 -4.27
CA ASN A 90 -19.34 -13.22 -5.70
C ASN A 90 -18.66 -14.33 -6.51
N MET A 91 -17.40 -14.67 -6.21
CA MET A 91 -16.57 -15.60 -7.01
C MET A 91 -16.79 -17.08 -6.70
N VAL A 92 -17.16 -17.45 -5.46
CA VAL A 92 -17.18 -18.84 -5.02
C VAL A 92 -18.62 -19.30 -4.76
N GLU A 93 -19.05 -20.30 -5.53
CA GLU A 93 -20.38 -20.88 -5.36
C GLU A 93 -20.52 -21.53 -3.98
N GLY A 94 -21.64 -21.26 -3.29
CA GLY A 94 -21.90 -21.79 -1.95
C GLY A 94 -21.12 -21.11 -0.83
N PHE A 95 -20.39 -20.01 -1.09
CA PHE A 95 -19.60 -19.29 -0.07
C PHE A 95 -20.45 -18.73 1.08
N ALA A 96 -21.69 -18.35 0.82
CA ALA A 96 -22.64 -17.96 1.87
C ALA A 96 -23.29 -19.18 2.57
N GLY A 97 -23.29 -20.36 1.96
CA GLY A 97 -23.99 -21.54 2.46
C GLY A 97 -25.46 -21.25 2.78
N VAL A 98 -25.88 -21.58 4.02
CA VAL A 98 -27.22 -21.24 4.53
C VAL A 98 -27.26 -19.88 5.25
N ALA A 99 -26.14 -19.17 5.33
CA ALA A 99 -26.04 -17.88 6.01
C ALA A 99 -26.70 -16.76 5.21
N ARG A 100 -27.39 -15.85 5.91
CA ARG A 100 -27.96 -14.63 5.33
C ARG A 100 -27.04 -13.45 5.61
N VAL A 101 -26.52 -12.80 4.58
CA VAL A 101 -25.67 -11.62 4.75
C VAL A 101 -26.58 -10.41 4.91
N LEU A 102 -26.44 -9.68 6.01
CA LEU A 102 -27.32 -8.55 6.36
C LEU A 102 -26.64 -7.19 6.16
N SER A 103 -25.32 -7.12 6.33
CA SER A 103 -24.56 -5.90 6.05
C SER A 103 -23.15 -6.22 5.55
N LEU A 104 -22.59 -5.28 4.79
CA LEU A 104 -21.25 -5.34 4.23
C LEU A 104 -20.60 -3.95 4.19
N LEU A 105 -19.30 -3.92 3.97
CA LEU A 105 -18.54 -2.71 3.70
C LEU A 105 -18.32 -2.58 2.19
N ALA A 106 -18.90 -1.56 1.58
CA ALA A 106 -18.83 -1.32 0.16
C ALA A 106 -17.95 -0.09 -0.13
N PRO A 107 -17.13 -0.10 -1.20
CA PRO A 107 -16.21 0.99 -1.50
C PRO A 107 -16.91 2.13 -2.24
N TYR A 108 -16.65 3.35 -1.79
CA TYR A 108 -17.12 4.58 -2.43
C TYR A 108 -16.00 5.61 -2.53
N THR A 109 -15.93 6.33 -3.63
CA THR A 109 -14.98 7.41 -3.86
C THR A 109 -15.68 8.77 -3.79
N CYS A 110 -15.07 9.73 -3.09
CA CYS A 110 -15.55 11.10 -3.14
C CYS A 110 -14.98 11.85 -4.35
N ARG A 111 -15.84 12.33 -5.26
CA ARG A 111 -15.37 13.13 -6.42
C ARG A 111 -14.64 14.42 -6.05
N PHE A 112 -14.90 14.96 -4.86
CA PHE A 112 -14.34 16.24 -4.42
C PHE A 112 -13.05 16.09 -3.62
N CYS A 113 -13.04 15.26 -2.57
CA CYS A 113 -11.83 15.04 -1.77
C CYS A 113 -10.93 13.91 -2.30
N LYS A 114 -11.38 13.16 -3.32
CA LYS A 114 -10.65 12.08 -4.00
C LYS A 114 -10.24 10.89 -3.12
N GLU A 115 -10.80 10.82 -1.91
CA GLU A 115 -10.63 9.72 -0.97
C GLU A 115 -11.62 8.59 -1.22
N ASP A 116 -11.10 7.37 -1.19
CA ASP A 116 -11.88 6.14 -1.11
C ASP A 116 -12.33 5.87 0.32
N ARG A 117 -13.54 5.37 0.45
CA ARG A 117 -14.24 5.24 1.72
C ARG A 117 -15.08 3.99 1.70
N LEU A 118 -14.86 3.12 2.68
CA LEU A 118 -15.82 2.06 2.95
C LEU A 118 -17.07 2.64 3.60
N ARG A 119 -18.23 2.26 3.08
CA ARG A 119 -19.53 2.58 3.64
C ARG A 119 -20.25 1.29 4.01
N LEU A 120 -20.85 1.31 5.19
CA LEU A 120 -21.69 0.22 5.64
C LEU A 120 -22.99 0.23 4.83
N VAL A 121 -23.19 -0.81 4.04
CA VAL A 121 -24.44 -1.06 3.31
C VAL A 121 -25.26 -2.07 4.09
N ARG A 122 -26.48 -1.71 4.46
CA ARG A 122 -27.44 -2.60 5.14
C ARG A 122 -28.38 -3.19 4.10
N LEU A 123 -28.09 -4.41 3.67
CA LEU A 123 -28.72 -5.05 2.51
C LEU A 123 -30.25 -5.14 2.61
N VAL A 124 -30.78 -5.32 3.82
CA VAL A 124 -32.23 -5.39 4.06
C VAL A 124 -32.91 -4.01 3.90
N GLU A 125 -32.25 -2.95 4.36
CA GLU A 125 -32.81 -1.58 4.31
C GLU A 125 -32.68 -0.99 2.90
N GLU A 126 -31.59 -1.30 2.22
CA GLU A 126 -31.23 -0.80 0.90
C GLU A 126 -31.73 -1.68 -0.25
N ALA A 127 -32.48 -2.76 0.04
CA ALA A 127 -32.88 -3.79 -0.93
C ALA A 127 -33.49 -3.20 -2.22
N LYS A 128 -34.31 -2.15 -2.10
CA LYS A 128 -34.94 -1.50 -3.26
C LYS A 128 -33.94 -0.86 -4.23
N VAL A 129 -32.86 -0.27 -3.72
CA VAL A 129 -31.81 0.35 -4.53
C VAL A 129 -30.97 -0.73 -5.21
N LEU A 130 -30.68 -1.80 -4.46
CA LEU A 130 -29.90 -2.94 -4.95
C LEU A 130 -30.64 -3.75 -6.03
N ASP A 131 -31.97 -3.91 -5.91
CA ASP A 131 -32.83 -4.56 -6.90
C ASP A 131 -32.83 -3.83 -8.25
N GLN A 132 -32.62 -2.51 -8.22
CA GLN A 132 -32.51 -1.66 -9.42
C GLN A 132 -31.09 -1.64 -9.99
N ALA A 133 -30.21 -2.55 -9.54
CA ALA A 133 -28.80 -2.60 -9.94
C ALA A 133 -28.02 -1.31 -9.57
N GLY A 134 -28.50 -0.55 -8.58
CA GLY A 134 -27.85 0.65 -8.08
C GLY A 134 -27.04 0.41 -6.80
N ALA A 135 -26.21 1.39 -6.44
CA ALA A 135 -25.52 1.46 -5.16
C ALA A 135 -26.24 2.45 -4.22
N PRO A 136 -26.34 2.17 -2.91
CA PRO A 136 -26.89 3.11 -1.93
C PRO A 136 -26.20 4.47 -1.94
N GLU A 137 -26.98 5.55 -1.80
CA GLU A 137 -26.41 6.89 -1.75
C GLU A 137 -25.76 7.18 -0.39
N HIS A 138 -24.53 7.66 -0.43
CA HIS A 138 -23.84 8.14 0.76
C HIS A 138 -23.21 9.51 0.50
N HIS A 139 -22.98 10.28 1.56
CA HIS A 139 -22.33 11.59 1.47
C HIS A 139 -20.97 11.55 2.15
N CYS A 140 -19.98 12.22 1.58
CA CYS A 140 -18.61 12.28 2.07
C CYS A 140 -18.58 12.89 3.47
N PRO A 141 -17.94 12.27 4.46
CA PRO A 141 -17.97 12.77 5.82
C PRO A 141 -16.92 13.88 6.07
N VAL A 142 -16.18 14.26 5.02
CA VAL A 142 -15.13 15.30 5.05
C VAL A 142 -15.57 16.56 4.32
N CYS A 143 -16.27 16.42 3.18
CA CYS A 143 -16.70 17.57 2.38
C CYS A 143 -18.21 17.62 2.13
N SER A 144 -18.97 16.68 2.70
CA SER A 144 -20.44 16.58 2.61
C SER A 144 -21.00 16.39 1.20
N GLN A 145 -20.15 16.16 0.20
CA GLN A 145 -20.54 15.92 -1.19
C GLN A 145 -20.97 14.47 -1.40
N PRO A 146 -21.90 14.17 -2.32
CA PRO A 146 -22.27 12.80 -2.66
C PRO A 146 -21.04 11.95 -2.98
N LEU A 147 -21.04 10.73 -2.44
CA LEU A 147 -20.05 9.72 -2.73
C LEU A 147 -20.50 8.91 -3.94
N GLU A 148 -19.54 8.50 -4.73
CA GLU A 148 -19.75 7.63 -5.86
C GLU A 148 -19.32 6.23 -5.53
N PHE A 149 -20.05 5.25 -6.00
CA PHE A 149 -19.64 3.88 -5.82
C PHE A 149 -18.34 3.63 -6.61
N ALA A 150 -17.34 3.05 -5.95
CA ALA A 150 -15.99 2.92 -6.51
C ALA A 150 -15.84 1.71 -7.45
N ASP A 151 -16.77 0.77 -7.36
CA ASP A 151 -16.86 -0.42 -8.20
C ASP A 151 -18.08 -0.36 -9.13
N GLU A 152 -18.30 -1.42 -9.91
CA GLU A 152 -19.53 -1.62 -10.67
C GLU A 152 -20.62 -2.21 -9.74
N PRO A 153 -21.72 -1.48 -9.42
CA PRO A 153 -22.72 -1.94 -8.45
C PRO A 153 -23.35 -3.28 -8.83
N THR A 154 -23.52 -3.52 -10.13
CA THR A 154 -24.11 -4.75 -10.66
C THR A 154 -23.26 -5.98 -10.38
N GLU A 155 -21.93 -5.85 -10.37
CA GLU A 155 -21.01 -6.95 -10.08
C GLU A 155 -20.79 -7.09 -8.58
N PHE A 156 -20.57 -5.97 -7.89
CA PHE A 156 -20.26 -5.97 -6.46
C PHE A 156 -21.40 -6.52 -5.59
N PHE A 157 -22.65 -6.14 -5.89
CA PHE A 157 -23.84 -6.59 -5.17
C PHE A 157 -24.50 -7.84 -5.78
N ASP A 158 -23.84 -8.53 -6.71
CA ASP A 158 -24.45 -9.65 -7.41
C ASP A 158 -24.91 -10.76 -6.45
N PHE A 159 -24.08 -11.12 -5.47
CA PHE A 159 -24.46 -12.10 -4.45
C PHE A 159 -25.69 -11.68 -3.63
N ALA A 160 -25.87 -10.37 -3.39
CA ALA A 160 -26.97 -9.86 -2.58
C ALA A 160 -28.32 -10.03 -3.31
N ARG A 161 -28.35 -9.80 -4.63
CA ARG A 161 -29.54 -10.03 -5.46
C ARG A 161 -29.95 -11.50 -5.52
N ARG A 162 -28.98 -12.41 -5.38
CA ARG A 162 -29.22 -13.87 -5.27
C ARG A 162 -29.81 -14.27 -3.92
N GLN A 163 -29.76 -13.41 -2.90
CA GLN A 163 -30.37 -13.68 -1.59
C GLN A 163 -31.85 -13.28 -1.57
N GLN A 164 -32.69 -14.19 -1.10
CA GLN A 164 -34.06 -13.85 -0.75
C GLN A 164 -34.08 -13.20 0.65
N PHE A 165 -34.14 -11.86 0.70
CA PHE A 165 -34.22 -11.09 1.96
C PHE A 165 -35.58 -11.19 2.68
N SER A 166 -36.52 -12.00 2.18
CA SER A 166 -37.92 -12.01 2.61
C SER A 166 -38.19 -12.63 3.99
N ALA A 167 -37.17 -13.10 4.74
CA ALA A 167 -37.36 -13.63 6.09
C ALA A 167 -36.12 -13.48 7.00
N VAL A 168 -35.80 -12.24 7.39
CA VAL A 168 -34.89 -12.00 8.53
C VAL A 168 -35.71 -12.01 9.81
N ASP A 169 -35.29 -12.79 10.81
CA ASP A 169 -36.00 -12.90 12.08
C ASP A 169 -36.13 -11.52 12.76
N PRO A 170 -37.36 -11.09 13.17
CA PRO A 170 -37.57 -9.80 13.83
C PRO A 170 -36.75 -9.59 15.11
N ALA A 171 -36.37 -10.66 15.82
CA ALA A 171 -35.46 -10.57 16.95
C ALA A 171 -34.05 -10.13 16.52
N VAL A 172 -33.55 -10.61 15.38
CA VAL A 172 -32.25 -10.19 14.81
C VAL A 172 -32.30 -8.73 14.37
N LEU A 173 -33.36 -8.32 13.66
CA LEU A 173 -33.48 -6.92 13.24
C LEU A 173 -33.65 -5.94 14.40
N ARG A 174 -34.33 -6.34 15.49
CA ARG A 174 -34.42 -5.52 16.71
C ARG A 174 -33.09 -5.47 17.45
N TYR A 175 -32.40 -6.61 17.56
CA TYR A 175 -31.07 -6.71 18.13
C TYR A 175 -30.09 -5.78 17.41
N LEU A 176 -29.94 -5.89 16.08
CA LEU A 176 -29.02 -5.06 15.31
C LEU A 176 -29.31 -3.56 15.42
N ARG A 177 -30.59 -3.16 15.46
CA ARG A 177 -30.99 -1.76 15.68
C ARG A 177 -30.66 -1.22 17.07
N SER A 178 -30.48 -2.11 18.05
CA SER A 178 -30.21 -1.76 19.45
C SER A 178 -28.74 -1.95 19.87
N SER A 179 -27.92 -2.56 19.01
CA SER A 179 -26.62 -3.09 19.39
C SER A 179 -25.52 -2.02 19.35
N ILE A 180 -25.11 -1.55 20.54
CA ILE A 180 -23.72 -1.34 20.94
C ILE A 180 -23.34 -2.57 21.79
N PRO A 181 -22.11 -3.10 21.74
CA PRO A 181 -21.73 -4.27 22.53
C PRO A 181 -22.05 -4.06 24.02
N SER A 182 -22.81 -5.00 24.61
CA SER A 182 -23.27 -4.94 26.00
C SER A 182 -22.17 -5.22 27.02
N GLU A 183 -21.02 -5.76 26.57
CA GLU A 183 -19.77 -5.74 27.32
C GLU A 183 -18.84 -4.72 26.65
N PRO A 184 -18.42 -3.66 27.36
CA PRO A 184 -17.47 -2.71 26.81
C PRO A 184 -16.16 -3.45 26.56
N SER A 185 -15.77 -3.59 25.29
CA SER A 185 -14.37 -3.85 24.98
C SER A 185 -13.57 -2.68 25.55
N GLU A 186 -12.50 -2.94 26.29
CA GLU A 186 -11.74 -1.87 26.93
C GLU A 186 -11.20 -0.90 25.88
N LEU A 187 -11.73 0.32 25.86
CA LEU A 187 -11.19 1.39 25.04
C LEU A 187 -9.87 1.84 25.70
N SER A 188 -8.74 1.48 25.09
CA SER A 188 -7.38 1.77 25.61
C SER A 188 -7.03 3.26 25.59
N SER A 189 -7.69 4.06 24.76
CA SER A 189 -7.53 5.52 24.68
C SER A 189 -8.78 6.23 24.17
N HIS A 190 -9.05 7.45 24.64
CA HIS A 190 -10.16 8.27 24.15
C HIS A 190 -10.17 8.39 22.62
N LEU A 191 -11.34 8.28 22.00
CA LEU A 191 -11.53 8.42 20.56
C LEU A 191 -12.11 9.80 20.27
N LYS A 192 -11.53 10.53 19.32
CA LYS A 192 -11.98 11.88 18.94
C LYS A 192 -12.29 11.92 17.44
N ILE A 193 -13.48 12.41 17.10
CA ILE A 193 -13.95 12.66 15.74
C ILE A 193 -14.33 14.12 15.63
N VAL A 194 -13.87 14.77 14.58
CA VAL A 194 -14.23 16.15 14.25
C VAL A 194 -14.90 16.14 12.89
N GLN A 195 -16.09 16.73 12.82
CA GLN A 195 -16.82 16.94 11.57
C GLN A 195 -17.58 18.27 11.66
N ASP A 196 -17.32 19.15 10.70
CA ASP A 196 -17.85 20.51 10.66
C ASP A 196 -17.56 21.27 11.97
N ASP A 197 -18.58 21.80 12.64
CA ASP A 197 -18.48 22.49 13.93
C ASP A 197 -18.69 21.55 15.13
N ILE A 198 -18.72 20.22 14.90
CA ILE A 198 -19.03 19.22 15.93
C ILE A 198 -17.80 18.37 16.23
N THR A 199 -17.39 18.39 17.49
CA THR A 199 -16.36 17.49 18.02
C THR A 199 -17.01 16.43 18.89
N PHE A 200 -16.91 15.17 18.50
CA PHE A 200 -17.44 14.01 19.23
C PHE A 200 -16.29 13.22 19.86
N ILE A 201 -16.31 13.06 21.19
CA ILE A 201 -15.24 12.44 21.97
C ILE A 201 -15.82 11.27 22.76
N THR A 202 -15.44 10.04 22.41
CA THR A 202 -15.77 8.85 23.21
C THR A 202 -14.71 8.63 24.28
N LEU A 203 -15.15 8.51 25.54
CA LEU A 203 -14.27 8.35 26.68
C LEU A 203 -13.76 6.91 26.85
N ALA A 204 -12.50 6.80 27.30
CA ALA A 204 -11.88 5.52 27.65
C ALA A 204 -12.67 4.80 28.75
N SER A 205 -12.59 3.46 28.77
CA SER A 205 -13.42 2.66 29.67
C SER A 205 -13.07 2.87 31.15
N VAL A 206 -11.80 3.16 31.43
CA VAL A 206 -11.30 3.45 32.78
C VAL A 206 -10.85 4.91 32.84
N LEU A 207 -11.50 5.71 33.69
CA LEU A 207 -11.14 7.10 33.94
C LEU A 207 -10.39 7.22 35.27
N LYS A 208 -9.14 7.67 35.19
CA LYS A 208 -8.19 7.72 36.31
C LYS A 208 -7.83 9.15 36.71
N GLY A 209 -7.18 9.30 37.87
CA GLY A 209 -6.70 10.60 38.38
C GLY A 209 -5.64 11.31 37.51
N ASP A 210 -5.05 10.62 36.52
CA ASP A 210 -4.00 11.11 35.62
C ASP A 210 -4.53 11.66 34.28
N LEU A 211 -5.85 11.82 34.13
CA LEU A 211 -6.50 12.42 32.97
C LEU A 211 -5.78 13.68 32.45
N ASN A 212 -5.32 13.63 31.19
CA ASN A 212 -4.61 14.74 30.57
C ASN A 212 -5.59 15.82 30.09
N VAL A 213 -5.80 16.81 30.94
CA VAL A 213 -6.73 17.94 30.71
C VAL A 213 -6.43 18.67 29.41
N ARG A 214 -5.15 18.92 29.12
CA ARG A 214 -4.75 19.64 27.92
C ARG A 214 -5.15 18.87 26.66
N ARG A 215 -4.88 17.56 26.62
CA ARG A 215 -5.21 16.69 25.48
C ARG A 215 -6.72 16.61 25.21
N LEU A 216 -7.53 16.58 26.26
CA LEU A 216 -8.99 16.40 26.15
C LEU A 216 -9.76 17.70 25.91
N ALA A 217 -9.20 18.85 26.30
CA ALA A 217 -9.94 20.13 26.29
C ALA A 217 -9.32 21.23 25.42
N SER A 218 -8.07 21.09 24.93
CA SER A 218 -7.44 22.16 24.13
C SER A 218 -7.94 22.19 22.68
N GLY A 219 -8.22 23.40 22.17
CA GLY A 219 -8.60 23.60 20.76
C GLY A 219 -10.02 23.12 20.42
N LEU A 220 -10.90 23.07 21.43
CA LEU A 220 -12.31 22.76 21.24
C LEU A 220 -13.09 24.05 20.96
N GLU A 221 -13.75 24.09 19.81
CA GLU A 221 -14.59 25.21 19.36
C GLU A 221 -15.91 24.65 18.81
N GLY A 222 -16.97 25.48 18.76
CA GLY A 222 -18.26 25.07 18.21
C GLY A 222 -19.10 24.22 19.18
N ARG A 223 -19.54 23.04 18.75
CA ARG A 223 -20.34 22.08 19.53
C ARG A 223 -19.47 20.87 19.89
N VAL A 224 -19.49 20.46 21.14
CA VAL A 224 -18.68 19.32 21.63
C VAL A 224 -19.58 18.33 22.36
N ALA A 225 -19.43 17.05 22.03
CA ALA A 225 -20.10 15.96 22.71
C ALA A 225 -19.08 15.02 23.34
N PHE A 226 -19.19 14.79 24.65
CA PHE A 226 -18.49 13.68 25.30
C PHE A 226 -19.45 12.51 25.44
N ASP A 227 -19.13 11.41 24.77
CA ASP A 227 -19.82 10.14 24.87
C ASP A 227 -19.19 9.26 25.95
N CYS A 228 -19.99 8.92 26.94
CA CYS A 228 -19.56 8.20 28.14
C CYS A 228 -19.95 6.72 28.12
N CYS A 229 -20.51 6.19 27.03
CA CYS A 229 -21.16 4.87 27.04
C CYS A 229 -20.24 3.69 27.40
N HIS A 230 -18.92 3.83 27.17
CA HIS A 230 -17.92 2.80 27.48
C HIS A 230 -17.31 2.93 28.88
N VAL A 231 -17.62 3.99 29.62
CA VAL A 231 -17.04 4.26 30.95
C VAL A 231 -17.58 3.22 31.95
N SER A 232 -16.72 2.26 32.30
CA SER A 232 -17.02 1.20 33.25
C SER A 232 -16.59 1.59 34.66
N THR A 233 -15.47 2.29 34.80
CA THR A 233 -14.87 2.66 36.09
C THR A 233 -14.41 4.11 36.09
N VAL A 234 -14.68 4.84 37.19
CA VAL A 234 -14.19 6.20 37.43
C VAL A 234 -13.59 6.26 38.83
N GLU A 235 -12.28 6.50 38.91
CA GLU A 235 -11.57 6.68 40.18
C GLU A 235 -12.02 7.97 40.88
N PRO A 236 -12.16 8.00 42.22
CA PRO A 236 -12.50 9.23 42.95
C PRO A 236 -11.56 10.41 42.64
N GLU A 237 -10.28 10.12 42.43
CA GLU A 237 -9.22 11.08 42.11
C GLU A 237 -9.37 11.68 40.71
N ALA A 238 -10.18 11.07 39.83
CA ALA A 238 -10.48 11.59 38.49
C ALA A 238 -11.41 12.82 38.54
N LEU A 239 -12.19 13.01 39.60
CA LEU A 239 -13.21 14.06 39.68
C LEU A 239 -12.67 15.48 39.44
N PRO A 240 -11.60 15.94 40.13
CA PRO A 240 -11.06 17.29 39.89
C PRO A 240 -10.57 17.48 38.45
N ARG A 241 -10.07 16.42 37.80
CA ARG A 241 -9.61 16.46 36.41
C ARG A 241 -10.78 16.51 35.43
N ILE A 242 -11.84 15.75 35.68
CA ILE A 242 -13.07 15.79 34.89
C ILE A 242 -13.68 17.20 34.95
N GLU A 243 -13.79 17.79 36.16
CA GLU A 243 -14.26 19.17 36.32
C GLU A 243 -13.42 20.15 35.50
N GLN A 244 -12.09 20.03 35.58
CA GLN A 244 -11.18 20.89 34.84
C GLN A 244 -11.30 20.72 33.32
N VAL A 245 -11.47 19.50 32.80
CA VAL A 245 -11.71 19.23 31.37
C VAL A 245 -12.99 19.92 30.91
N LEU A 246 -14.08 19.75 31.65
CA LEU A 246 -15.38 20.32 31.29
C LEU A 246 -15.36 21.85 31.35
N GLU A 247 -14.69 22.43 32.36
CA GLU A 247 -14.52 23.87 32.49
C GLU A 247 -13.71 24.45 31.33
N VAL A 248 -12.56 23.87 31.00
CA VAL A 248 -11.72 24.34 29.87
C VAL A 248 -12.45 24.17 28.54
N ALA A 249 -13.11 23.03 28.30
CA ALA A 249 -13.86 22.79 27.08
C ALA A 249 -15.01 23.80 26.88
N SER A 250 -15.66 24.21 27.98
CA SER A 250 -16.77 25.16 27.94
C SER A 250 -16.36 26.62 27.67
N GLN A 251 -15.06 26.95 27.70
CA GLN A 251 -14.59 28.32 27.42
C GLN A 251 -14.70 28.71 25.93
N GLY A 252 -14.71 27.73 25.02
CA GLY A 252 -14.74 27.94 23.56
C GLY A 252 -15.84 27.17 22.81
N ALA A 253 -16.58 26.28 23.49
CA ALA A 253 -17.56 25.41 22.84
C ALA A 253 -18.82 25.18 23.69
N GLN A 254 -19.93 24.86 23.03
CA GLN A 254 -21.13 24.31 23.66
C GLN A 254 -20.92 22.82 23.94
N VAL A 255 -20.69 22.48 25.21
CA VAL A 255 -20.35 21.11 25.62
C VAL A 255 -21.58 20.36 26.11
N VAL A 256 -21.76 19.13 25.61
CA VAL A 256 -22.82 18.22 26.04
C VAL A 256 -22.24 16.86 26.42
N LEU A 257 -22.78 16.26 27.48
CA LEU A 257 -22.51 14.88 27.90
C LEU A 257 -23.63 13.97 27.41
N SER A 258 -23.26 12.88 26.75
CA SER A 258 -24.17 11.90 26.14
C SER A 258 -23.89 10.49 26.64
N ARG A 259 -24.95 9.66 26.68
CA ARG A 259 -24.93 8.26 27.16
C ARG A 259 -24.17 8.09 28.48
N VAL A 260 -24.50 8.93 29.46
CA VAL A 260 -23.82 8.93 30.76
C VAL A 260 -24.23 7.70 31.59
N PRO A 261 -23.30 6.81 31.97
CA PRO A 261 -23.63 5.59 32.72
C PRO A 261 -23.59 5.83 34.25
N PRO A 262 -24.16 4.92 35.06
CA PRO A 262 -24.19 5.06 36.52
C PRO A 262 -22.84 5.31 37.22
N PRO A 263 -21.71 4.68 36.83
CA PRO A 263 -20.41 4.97 37.44
C PRO A 263 -19.97 6.43 37.30
N MET A 264 -20.21 7.04 36.14
CA MET A 264 -19.92 8.45 35.88
C MET A 264 -20.84 9.37 36.69
N LEU A 265 -22.15 9.07 36.74
CA LEU A 265 -23.11 9.82 37.57
C LEU A 265 -22.72 9.81 39.06
N ALA A 266 -22.25 8.66 39.57
CA ALA A 266 -21.84 8.52 40.96
C ALA A 266 -20.69 9.47 41.32
N VAL A 267 -19.72 9.63 40.44
CA VAL A 267 -18.59 10.55 40.65
C VAL A 267 -19.02 12.01 40.49
N LEU A 268 -19.77 12.34 39.43
CA LEU A 268 -20.27 13.70 39.21
C LEU A 268 -21.18 14.18 40.35
N SER A 269 -21.93 13.28 41.00
CA SER A 269 -22.82 13.63 42.11
C SER A 269 -22.09 14.21 43.33
N LYS A 270 -20.80 13.87 43.48
CA LYS A 270 -19.91 14.36 44.55
C LYS A 270 -19.34 15.75 44.28
N SER A 271 -19.47 16.26 43.05
CA SER A 271 -19.04 17.63 42.72
C SER A 271 -19.88 18.65 43.46
N THR A 272 -19.21 19.62 44.09
CA THR A 272 -19.82 20.79 44.73
C THR A 272 -19.97 21.98 43.76
N LYS A 273 -19.40 21.87 42.55
CA LYS A 273 -19.46 22.92 41.52
C LYS A 273 -20.65 22.70 40.59
N THR A 274 -21.16 23.79 40.03
CA THR A 274 -22.08 23.73 38.89
C THR A 274 -21.26 23.50 37.63
N LEU A 275 -21.50 22.38 36.94
CA LEU A 275 -20.75 22.03 35.73
C LEU A 275 -21.24 22.89 34.55
N PRO A 276 -20.34 23.55 33.79
CA PRO A 276 -20.71 24.42 32.66
C PRO A 276 -21.03 23.63 31.38
N VAL A 277 -21.72 22.50 31.51
CA VAL A 277 -22.04 21.57 30.42
C VAL A 277 -23.49 21.12 30.49
N LYS A 278 -24.07 20.71 29.36
CA LYS A 278 -25.43 20.15 29.33
C LYS A 278 -25.39 18.62 29.42
N LEU A 279 -26.34 18.00 30.12
CA LEU A 279 -26.59 16.57 30.05
C LEU A 279 -27.71 16.30 29.03
N ALA A 280 -27.41 15.50 28.01
CA ALA A 280 -28.40 15.07 27.00
C ALA A 280 -29.01 13.72 27.38
N THR A 281 -28.23 12.64 27.34
CA THR A 281 -28.76 11.27 27.49
C THR A 281 -28.02 10.45 28.54
N LEU A 282 -28.75 9.52 29.16
CA LEU A 282 -28.25 8.52 30.10
C LEU A 282 -28.12 7.16 29.41
N TRP A 283 -27.21 6.32 29.92
CA TRP A 283 -27.02 4.94 29.48
C TRP A 283 -27.31 3.99 30.64
N LEU A 284 -28.57 3.56 30.75
CA LEU A 284 -29.06 2.86 31.95
C LEU A 284 -29.33 1.37 31.69
N PRO A 285 -29.00 0.47 32.63
CA PRO A 285 -29.33 -0.95 32.55
C PRO A 285 -30.82 -1.19 32.80
N CYS A 286 -31.60 -1.40 31.75
CA CYS A 286 -33.03 -1.68 31.83
C CYS A 286 -33.30 -3.18 31.96
N ASP A 287 -33.99 -3.57 33.02
CA ASP A 287 -34.38 -4.95 33.30
C ASP A 287 -35.68 -5.32 32.58
N CYS A 288 -35.62 -6.31 31.69
CA CYS A 288 -36.81 -6.77 30.99
C CYS A 288 -37.63 -7.77 31.83
N ARG A 289 -38.86 -7.37 32.19
CA ARG A 289 -39.79 -8.24 32.92
C ARG A 289 -40.28 -9.45 32.11
N ASN A 290 -40.13 -9.40 30.78
CA ASN A 290 -40.63 -10.45 29.89
C ASN A 290 -39.57 -11.53 29.59
N CYS A 291 -38.30 -11.14 29.40
CA CYS A 291 -37.22 -12.10 29.11
C CYS A 291 -36.16 -12.21 30.21
N GLY A 292 -36.27 -11.43 31.29
CA GLY A 292 -35.34 -11.42 32.42
C GLY A 292 -33.95 -10.84 32.10
N GLN A 293 -33.74 -10.31 30.89
CA GLN A 293 -32.46 -9.78 30.46
C GLN A 293 -32.31 -8.31 30.84
N VAL A 294 -31.11 -7.94 31.29
CA VAL A 294 -30.72 -6.55 31.52
C VAL A 294 -30.06 -6.01 30.25
N THR A 295 -30.59 -4.92 29.71
CA THR A 295 -30.11 -4.29 28.48
C THR A 295 -29.82 -2.82 28.75
N HIS A 296 -28.64 -2.34 28.39
CA HIS A 296 -28.37 -0.91 28.51
C HIS A 296 -29.11 -0.15 27.41
N GLN A 297 -29.83 0.90 27.79
CA GLN A 297 -30.62 1.69 26.85
C GLN A 297 -30.32 3.19 27.03
N ARG A 298 -30.36 3.89 25.90
CA ARG A 298 -30.27 5.36 25.83
C ARG A 298 -31.60 5.96 26.28
N ILE A 299 -31.53 6.90 27.22
CA ILE A 299 -32.70 7.56 27.82
C ILE A 299 -32.45 9.07 27.85
N GLN A 300 -33.46 9.88 27.52
CA GLN A 300 -33.36 11.34 27.63
C GLN A 300 -33.31 11.78 29.09
N THR A 301 -32.34 12.64 29.43
CA THR A 301 -32.09 13.01 30.84
C THR A 301 -33.24 13.85 31.41
N SER A 302 -33.83 14.73 30.59
CA SER A 302 -35.01 15.52 30.96
C SER A 302 -36.21 14.63 31.30
N GLU A 303 -36.56 13.71 30.40
CA GLU A 303 -37.64 12.74 30.57
C GLU A 303 -37.44 11.88 31.83
N TYR A 304 -36.22 11.41 32.06
CA TYR A 304 -35.89 10.61 33.24
C TYR A 304 -36.01 11.40 34.54
N LEU A 305 -35.59 12.68 34.56
CA LEU A 305 -35.72 13.54 35.72
C LEU A 305 -37.20 13.82 36.08
N GLU A 306 -38.06 14.00 35.08
CA GLU A 306 -39.51 14.15 35.30
C GLU A 306 -40.10 12.90 35.96
N VAL A 307 -39.74 11.71 35.47
CA VAL A 307 -40.17 10.44 36.06
C VAL A 307 -39.68 10.31 37.51
N LEU A 308 -38.42 10.70 37.81
CA LEU A 308 -37.90 10.69 39.18
C LEU A 308 -38.65 11.68 40.09
N ARG A 309 -38.97 12.89 39.61
CA ARG A 309 -39.76 13.89 40.37
C ARG A 309 -41.17 13.37 40.68
N ALA A 310 -41.77 12.67 39.73
CA ALA A 310 -43.08 12.03 39.89
C ALA A 310 -43.02 10.74 40.74
N LYS A 311 -41.83 10.30 41.21
CA LYS A 311 -41.61 9.00 41.86
C LYS A 311 -42.11 7.81 41.04
N GLY A 312 -42.10 7.94 39.71
CA GLY A 312 -42.56 6.94 38.76
C GLY A 312 -41.50 5.91 38.40
N SER A 313 -41.86 4.98 37.52
CA SER A 313 -40.94 4.04 36.89
C SER A 313 -40.94 4.23 35.38
N MET A 314 -39.76 4.39 34.78
CA MET A 314 -39.65 4.50 33.33
C MET A 314 -39.62 3.11 32.69
N GLU A 315 -40.63 2.83 31.87
CA GLU A 315 -40.74 1.62 31.06
C GLU A 315 -40.28 1.93 29.63
N ARG A 316 -39.54 0.99 29.04
CA ARG A 316 -38.98 1.04 27.69
C ARG A 316 -39.30 -0.26 26.98
N VAL A 317 -39.24 -0.24 25.65
CA VAL A 317 -39.35 -1.47 24.88
C VAL A 317 -38.03 -2.24 25.00
N CYS A 318 -38.10 -3.50 25.40
CA CYS A 318 -36.96 -4.39 25.45
C CYS A 318 -36.44 -4.63 24.04
N PRO A 319 -35.15 -4.35 23.76
CA PRO A 319 -34.60 -4.53 22.42
C PRO A 319 -34.49 -6.01 22.00
N ILE A 320 -34.54 -6.94 22.96
CA ILE A 320 -34.38 -8.38 22.73
C ILE A 320 -35.73 -9.02 22.38
N CYS A 321 -36.73 -8.90 23.26
CA CYS A 321 -38.01 -9.57 23.09
C CYS A 321 -39.15 -8.65 22.63
N GLY A 322 -38.96 -7.33 22.65
CA GLY A 322 -40.01 -6.34 22.40
C GLY A 322 -41.03 -6.19 23.53
N GLY A 323 -40.80 -6.83 24.69
CA GLY A 323 -41.62 -6.69 25.89
C GLY A 323 -41.24 -5.43 26.68
N ASN A 324 -41.76 -5.28 27.90
CA ASN A 324 -41.45 -4.12 28.73
C ASN A 324 -40.14 -4.31 29.50
N ALA A 325 -39.27 -3.30 29.44
CA ALA A 325 -38.03 -3.21 30.17
C ALA A 325 -38.02 -1.96 31.05
N ARG A 326 -37.75 -2.14 32.34
CA ARG A 326 -37.80 -1.08 33.33
C ARG A 326 -36.41 -0.50 33.56
N ALA A 327 -36.28 0.81 33.41
CA ALA A 327 -35.09 1.53 33.82
C ALA A 327 -35.01 1.62 35.35
N PRO A 328 -33.80 1.60 35.94
CA PRO A 328 -33.62 1.71 37.38
C PRO A 328 -34.09 3.09 37.87
N ALA A 329 -34.55 3.21 39.11
CA ALA A 329 -34.91 4.48 39.73
C ALA A 329 -33.74 4.98 40.61
N LEU A 330 -32.86 5.80 40.03
CA LEU A 330 -31.64 6.27 40.69
C LEU A 330 -31.88 7.60 41.43
N ALA A 331 -32.75 7.58 42.45
CA ALA A 331 -33.17 8.76 43.21
C ALA A 331 -32.01 9.55 43.83
N GLN A 332 -30.91 8.87 44.17
CA GLN A 332 -29.69 9.49 44.71
C GLN A 332 -29.05 10.51 43.74
N PHE A 333 -29.33 10.43 42.44
CA PHE A 333 -28.78 11.35 41.44
C PHE A 333 -29.75 12.49 41.06
N GLN A 334 -30.98 12.49 41.58
CA GLN A 334 -31.99 13.52 41.28
C GLN A 334 -31.48 14.94 41.58
N GLY A 335 -30.75 15.11 42.70
CA GLY A 335 -30.17 16.40 43.08
C GLY A 335 -29.03 16.88 42.17
N LEU A 336 -28.30 15.96 41.51
CA LEU A 336 -27.30 16.30 40.49
C LEU A 336 -28.00 16.69 39.17
N LEU A 337 -28.95 15.88 38.72
CA LEU A 337 -29.67 16.11 37.48
C LEU A 337 -30.49 17.42 37.52
N ALA A 338 -31.07 17.77 38.68
CA ALA A 338 -31.84 19.00 38.84
C ALA A 338 -30.99 20.28 38.84
N ARG A 339 -29.70 20.20 39.20
CA ARG A 339 -28.78 21.37 39.24
C ARG A 339 -27.91 21.49 37.99
N THR A 340 -27.96 20.51 37.09
CA THR A 340 -27.15 20.49 35.86
C THR A 340 -28.00 20.96 34.69
N PRO A 341 -27.49 21.83 33.79
CA PRO A 341 -28.18 22.19 32.56
C PRO A 341 -28.55 20.94 31.74
N LEU A 342 -29.78 20.86 31.20
CA LEU A 342 -30.26 19.73 30.39
C LEU A 342 -30.58 20.17 28.95
N THR A 343 -30.52 19.22 28.02
CA THR A 343 -30.98 19.42 26.63
C THR A 343 -32.30 18.68 26.41
N GLU A 344 -33.31 19.35 25.84
CA GLU A 344 -34.64 18.77 25.60
C GLU A 344 -34.80 18.16 24.19
N LYS A 345 -33.90 18.48 23.27
CA LYS A 345 -33.93 17.99 21.88
C LYS A 345 -32.91 16.87 21.67
N ALA A 346 -33.29 15.89 20.86
CA ALA A 346 -32.32 14.97 20.26
C ALA A 346 -31.26 15.77 19.49
N GLN A 347 -30.01 15.34 19.62
CA GLN A 347 -28.89 15.94 18.91
C GLN A 347 -28.58 15.03 17.73
N ASP A 348 -29.41 15.14 16.68
CA ASP A 348 -29.37 14.29 15.47
C ASP A 348 -27.98 14.29 14.82
N ASP A 349 -27.27 15.40 14.98
CA ASP A 349 -25.91 15.66 14.52
C ASP A 349 -24.86 14.83 15.29
N ILE A 350 -25.05 14.64 16.60
CA ILE A 350 -24.23 13.76 17.43
C ILE A 350 -24.53 12.30 17.08
N GLU A 351 -25.80 11.93 16.91
CA GLU A 351 -26.20 10.56 16.56
C GLU A 351 -25.63 10.11 15.20
N ALA A 352 -25.56 11.02 14.23
CA ALA A 352 -24.93 10.76 12.93
C ALA A 352 -23.43 10.40 13.05
N LEU A 353 -22.72 10.95 14.04
CA LEU A 353 -21.30 10.67 14.27
C LEU A 353 -21.05 9.38 15.06
N GLU A 354 -22.05 8.84 15.74
CA GLU A 354 -21.91 7.63 16.57
C GLU A 354 -21.56 6.39 15.75
N GLN A 355 -22.16 6.24 14.56
CA GLN A 355 -21.85 5.11 13.67
C GLN A 355 -20.41 5.16 13.18
N ARG A 356 -19.89 6.38 12.94
CA ARG A 356 -18.50 6.61 12.56
C ARG A 356 -17.56 6.36 13.74
N ALA A 357 -17.94 6.79 14.94
CA ALA A 357 -17.22 6.50 16.18
C ALA A 357 -17.16 5.00 16.47
N LEU A 358 -18.27 4.30 16.28
CA LEU A 358 -18.35 2.85 16.42
C LEU A 358 -17.48 2.14 15.38
N SER A 359 -17.49 2.60 14.13
CA SER A 359 -16.62 2.08 13.07
C SER A 359 -15.13 2.28 13.41
N GLN A 360 -14.72 3.49 13.80
CA GLN A 360 -13.32 3.79 14.17
C GLN A 360 -12.88 3.09 15.47
N TYR A 361 -13.80 2.86 16.40
CA TYR A 361 -13.58 2.09 17.62
C TYR A 361 -13.37 0.59 17.33
N LEU A 362 -14.20 0.01 16.47
CA LEU A 362 -14.13 -1.41 16.14
C LEU A 362 -12.96 -1.71 15.19
N PHE A 363 -12.68 -0.84 14.22
CA PHE A 363 -11.77 -1.12 13.10
C PHE A 363 -10.47 -0.29 13.14
N GLY A 364 -10.27 0.54 14.18
CA GLY A 364 -9.11 1.42 14.31
C GLY A 364 -9.20 2.70 13.47
N ALA A 365 -8.44 3.72 13.85
CA ALA A 365 -8.39 4.99 13.13
C ALA A 365 -7.42 4.94 11.95
N THR A 366 -7.93 5.01 10.73
CA THR A 366 -7.24 5.70 9.63
C THR A 366 -7.19 7.19 9.99
N ASN A 367 -6.19 7.57 10.80
CA ASN A 367 -5.65 8.92 11.08
C ASN A 367 -5.14 9.00 12.53
N SER A 368 -3.84 9.22 12.70
CA SER A 368 -3.20 9.58 13.97
C SER A 368 -3.05 11.10 14.12
N GLU A 369 -3.66 11.66 15.17
CA GLU A 369 -3.62 13.08 15.56
C GLU A 369 -2.28 13.52 16.23
N PRO A 370 -2.01 14.85 16.39
CA PRO A 370 -0.67 15.45 16.42
C PRO A 370 -0.06 15.70 17.83
N GLY A 371 1.26 15.48 17.94
CA GLY A 371 2.24 16.11 18.87
C GLY A 371 2.08 15.86 20.39
N SER A 372 3.11 15.46 21.17
CA SER A 372 4.37 16.20 21.35
C SER A 372 5.38 15.47 22.27
N LYS A 373 6.61 15.27 21.73
CA LYS A 373 7.97 15.48 22.32
C LYS A 373 8.36 14.63 23.56
N ASN A 374 9.35 13.74 23.51
CA ASN A 374 10.72 13.91 23.00
C ASN A 374 11.23 12.66 22.27
N THR A 375 11.23 12.67 20.94
CA THR A 375 12.10 11.83 20.08
C THR A 375 12.18 12.51 18.71
N SER A 376 13.36 12.55 18.10
CA SER A 376 13.65 13.26 16.86
C SER A 376 12.91 12.68 15.64
N PRO A 377 12.56 13.47 14.60
CA PRO A 377 11.55 13.12 13.59
C PRO A 377 12.01 12.14 12.49
N THR A 378 13.04 11.34 12.74
CA THR A 378 13.78 10.62 11.68
C THR A 378 13.76 9.10 11.82
N ASP A 379 13.14 8.56 12.87
CA ASP A 379 13.22 7.12 13.19
C ASP A 379 11.95 6.37 12.77
N VAL A 380 12.09 5.42 11.84
CA VAL A 380 11.06 4.52 11.32
C VAL A 380 11.32 3.11 11.87
N HIS A 381 10.30 2.44 12.41
CA HIS A 381 10.39 1.04 12.86
C HIS A 381 10.00 0.09 11.71
N SER A 382 10.92 -0.77 11.26
CA SER A 382 10.62 -1.88 10.34
C SER A 382 10.20 -3.12 11.14
N GLN A 383 9.26 -3.90 10.60
CA GLN A 383 8.71 -5.11 11.24
C GLN A 383 9.69 -6.29 11.30
N GLY A 384 10.94 -6.12 10.86
CA GLY A 384 12.01 -7.13 10.96
C GLY A 384 13.32 -6.58 11.54
N SER A 385 13.46 -6.55 12.87
CA SER A 385 14.75 -6.51 13.60
C SER A 385 15.69 -5.29 13.41
N GLY A 386 15.17 -4.07 13.22
CA GLY A 386 16.03 -2.88 13.32
C GLY A 386 15.33 -1.52 13.23
N ARG A 387 15.87 -0.51 13.93
CA ARG A 387 15.45 0.90 13.80
C ARG A 387 16.09 1.49 12.55
N VAL A 388 15.31 2.21 11.74
CA VAL A 388 15.81 2.88 10.53
C VAL A 388 15.78 4.38 10.74
N GLN A 389 16.95 5.02 10.74
CA GLN A 389 17.08 6.46 10.93
C GLN A 389 17.34 7.15 9.58
N ILE A 390 16.46 8.05 9.18
CA ILE A 390 16.64 8.89 7.98
C ILE A 390 17.77 9.89 8.21
N ILE A 391 18.75 9.92 7.31
CA ILE A 391 19.91 10.82 7.38
C ILE A 391 19.65 12.08 6.54
N ARG A 392 19.30 11.90 5.26
CA ARG A 392 19.05 13.00 4.33
C ARG A 392 18.19 12.56 3.15
N ARG A 393 17.49 13.48 2.52
CA ARG A 393 16.81 13.24 1.23
C ARG A 393 17.84 13.18 0.10
N LEU A 394 17.75 12.16 -0.75
CA LEU A 394 18.57 11.99 -1.97
C LEU A 394 17.86 12.59 -3.19
N GLY A 395 16.53 12.54 -3.23
CA GLY A 395 15.74 13.09 -4.32
C GLY A 395 14.23 12.95 -4.07
N GLN A 396 13.45 13.53 -4.98
CA GLN A 396 12.00 13.43 -5.01
C GLN A 396 11.58 13.14 -6.46
N GLY A 397 10.96 11.98 -6.68
CA GLY A 397 10.36 11.60 -7.95
C GLY A 397 8.92 12.07 -8.08
N GLY A 398 8.24 11.62 -9.15
CA GLY A 398 6.84 11.98 -9.40
C GLY A 398 5.86 11.43 -8.37
N MET A 399 6.14 10.28 -7.75
CA MET A 399 5.23 9.58 -6.83
C MET A 399 5.87 9.21 -5.48
N ALA A 400 7.19 9.36 -5.34
CA ALA A 400 7.93 8.93 -4.14
C ALA A 400 9.13 9.84 -3.84
N GLU A 401 9.47 9.97 -2.56
CA GLU A 401 10.71 10.56 -2.07
C GLU A 401 11.75 9.47 -1.79
N VAL A 402 13.01 9.78 -2.06
CA VAL A 402 14.11 8.85 -1.84
C VAL A 402 15.03 9.44 -0.78
N PHE A 403 15.29 8.69 0.29
CA PHE A 403 16.09 9.09 1.42
C PHE A 403 17.30 8.15 1.60
N LEU A 404 18.43 8.72 2.00
CA LEU A 404 19.52 7.97 2.61
C LEU A 404 19.14 7.75 4.08
N ALA A 405 19.17 6.51 4.51
CA ALA A 405 18.86 6.11 5.87
C ALA A 405 19.94 5.17 6.43
N LYS A 406 19.92 4.97 7.74
CA LYS A 406 20.83 4.12 8.50
C LYS A 406 20.00 3.07 9.21
N GLN A 407 20.17 1.81 8.85
CA GLN A 407 19.53 0.69 9.52
C GLN A 407 20.42 0.22 10.67
N GLN A 408 19.89 0.22 11.89
CA GLN A 408 20.56 -0.28 13.10
C GLN A 408 20.10 -1.71 13.40
N GLY A 409 21.04 -2.65 13.38
CA GLY A 409 20.84 -4.05 13.75
C GLY A 409 21.31 -4.36 15.18
N VAL A 410 21.25 -5.65 15.53
CA VAL A 410 21.65 -6.14 16.86
C VAL A 410 23.13 -5.84 17.15
N LYS A 411 23.48 -5.53 18.40
CA LYS A 411 24.85 -5.22 18.87
C LYS A 411 25.52 -4.01 18.19
N GLY A 412 24.74 -3.05 17.70
CA GLY A 412 25.29 -1.80 17.14
C GLY A 412 25.84 -1.95 15.71
N PHE A 413 25.44 -2.99 14.98
CA PHE A 413 25.68 -3.08 13.55
C PHE A 413 24.89 -1.98 12.82
N GLU A 414 25.56 -1.25 11.93
CA GLU A 414 24.95 -0.14 11.21
C GLU A 414 25.20 -0.28 9.71
N LYS A 415 24.14 -0.13 8.91
CA LYS A 415 24.22 -0.22 7.45
C LYS A 415 23.51 0.98 6.82
N PHE A 416 24.14 1.63 5.85
CA PHE A 416 23.46 2.63 5.03
C PHE A 416 22.53 1.93 4.04
N VAL A 417 21.29 2.40 3.98
CA VAL A 417 20.23 1.92 3.11
C VAL A 417 19.54 3.10 2.45
N VAL A 418 18.86 2.86 1.34
CA VAL A 418 17.97 3.84 0.72
C VAL A 418 16.54 3.50 1.11
N MET A 419 15.78 4.51 1.53
CA MET A 419 14.35 4.40 1.78
C MET A 419 13.60 5.18 0.71
N LYS A 420 12.83 4.49 -0.13
CA LYS A 420 11.90 5.09 -1.10
C LYS A 420 10.52 5.10 -0.46
N LYS A 421 9.98 6.29 -0.16
CA LYS A 421 8.71 6.51 0.54
C LYS A 421 7.72 7.16 -0.42
N ILE A 422 6.46 6.71 -0.48
CA ILE A 422 5.43 7.36 -1.30
C ILE A 422 5.22 8.80 -0.80
N LEU A 423 5.00 9.76 -1.70
CA LEU A 423 4.63 11.11 -1.29
C LEU A 423 3.27 11.07 -0.57
N ALA A 424 3.10 11.83 0.51
CA ALA A 424 1.86 11.82 1.30
C ALA A 424 0.59 12.01 0.46
N GLN A 425 0.63 12.85 -0.58
CA GLN A 425 -0.46 13.09 -1.53
C GLN A 425 -0.86 11.88 -2.41
N PHE A 426 -0.05 10.83 -2.44
CA PHE A 426 -0.32 9.56 -3.12
C PHE A 426 -0.39 8.38 -2.14
N ALA A 427 -0.22 8.62 -0.84
CA ALA A 427 -0.23 7.58 0.18
C ALA A 427 -1.64 7.02 0.45
N GLU A 428 -2.69 7.80 0.15
CA GLU A 428 -4.11 7.44 0.28
C GLU A 428 -4.69 6.87 -1.04
N ASN A 429 -3.90 6.85 -2.12
CA ASN A 429 -4.30 6.28 -3.40
C ASN A 429 -3.81 4.81 -3.48
N PRO A 430 -4.72 3.82 -3.44
CA PRO A 430 -4.37 2.41 -3.37
C PRO A 430 -3.63 1.93 -4.62
N GLU A 431 -3.87 2.52 -5.79
CA GLU A 431 -3.16 2.16 -7.03
C GLU A 431 -1.67 2.50 -6.96
N PHE A 432 -1.30 3.66 -6.41
CA PHE A 432 0.11 4.04 -6.22
C PHE A 432 0.79 3.22 -5.13
N VAL A 433 0.04 2.83 -4.10
CA VAL A 433 0.53 1.94 -3.04
C VAL A 433 0.77 0.53 -3.59
N ASP A 434 -0.20 -0.05 -4.31
CA ASP A 434 -0.09 -1.37 -4.94
C ASP A 434 0.99 -1.42 -6.02
N MET A 435 1.14 -0.32 -6.78
CA MET A 435 2.22 -0.12 -7.73
C MET A 435 3.59 -0.22 -7.04
N LEU A 436 3.79 0.49 -5.93
CA LEU A 436 5.04 0.44 -5.16
C LEU A 436 5.30 -0.98 -4.62
N PHE A 437 4.28 -1.66 -4.08
CA PHE A 437 4.42 -3.04 -3.61
C PHE A 437 4.65 -4.04 -4.75
N ALA A 438 4.07 -3.84 -5.94
CA ALA A 438 4.33 -4.67 -7.11
C ALA A 438 5.79 -4.53 -7.59
N GLU A 439 6.31 -3.31 -7.65
CA GLU A 439 7.71 -3.01 -7.94
C GLU A 439 8.64 -3.69 -6.91
N ALA A 440 8.31 -3.56 -5.61
CA ALA A 440 9.09 -4.16 -4.54
C ALA A 440 9.10 -5.70 -4.60
N ARG A 441 7.94 -6.33 -4.87
CA ARG A 441 7.80 -7.80 -4.95
C ARG A 441 8.60 -8.40 -6.11
N ALA A 442 8.68 -7.71 -7.24
CA ALA A 442 9.48 -8.19 -8.36
C ALA A 442 10.98 -8.04 -8.10
N ASN A 443 11.41 -6.91 -7.53
CA ASN A 443 12.81 -6.68 -7.17
C ASN A 443 13.30 -7.58 -6.03
N ALA A 444 12.46 -7.87 -5.04
CA ALA A 444 12.81 -8.73 -3.91
C ALA A 444 13.18 -10.16 -4.30
N ARG A 445 12.74 -10.63 -5.48
CA ARG A 445 13.10 -11.94 -6.04
C ARG A 445 14.50 -11.95 -6.68
N LEU A 446 15.01 -10.79 -7.09
CA LEU A 446 16.21 -10.68 -7.89
C LEU A 446 17.43 -10.41 -6.99
N THR A 447 18.49 -11.21 -7.15
CA THR A 447 19.78 -10.99 -6.46
C THR A 447 20.90 -11.09 -7.49
N HIS A 448 21.41 -9.94 -7.93
CA HIS A 448 22.44 -9.86 -8.97
C HIS A 448 23.36 -8.64 -8.73
N PRO A 449 24.68 -8.72 -9.00
CA PRO A 449 25.62 -7.61 -8.78
C PRO A 449 25.25 -6.32 -9.53
N ASN A 450 24.64 -6.43 -10.72
CA ASN A 450 24.22 -5.29 -11.54
C ASN A 450 22.74 -4.88 -11.36
N ILE A 451 22.06 -5.37 -10.31
CA ILE A 451 20.70 -4.94 -9.93
C ILE A 451 20.76 -4.40 -8.49
N VAL A 452 20.02 -3.32 -8.20
CA VAL A 452 19.85 -2.80 -6.83
C VAL A 452 19.00 -3.78 -6.03
N GLN A 453 19.50 -4.21 -4.88
CA GLN A 453 18.78 -5.16 -4.03
C GLN A 453 17.71 -4.48 -3.16
N THR A 454 16.50 -5.04 -3.12
CA THR A 454 15.45 -4.67 -2.14
C THR A 454 15.64 -5.48 -0.85
N PHE A 455 15.64 -4.81 0.30
CA PHE A 455 15.80 -5.46 1.61
C PHE A 455 14.47 -5.69 2.32
N ASP A 456 13.57 -4.71 2.31
CA ASP A 456 12.33 -4.76 3.08
C ASP A 456 11.27 -3.80 2.50
N VAL A 457 10.01 -4.03 2.87
CA VAL A 457 8.88 -3.16 2.50
C VAL A 457 7.96 -3.03 3.71
N GLY A 458 7.47 -1.82 3.98
CA GLY A 458 6.60 -1.59 5.13
C GLY A 458 5.69 -0.38 4.96
N VAL A 459 4.83 -0.18 5.96
CA VAL A 459 3.97 1.00 6.10
C VAL A 459 4.22 1.59 7.48
N THR A 460 4.54 2.88 7.52
CA THR A 460 4.70 3.63 8.77
C THR A 460 3.96 4.96 8.64
N ASP A 461 3.17 5.31 9.66
CA ASP A 461 2.33 6.51 9.67
C ASP A 461 1.40 6.60 8.43
N GLY A 462 0.89 5.44 7.97
CA GLY A 462 0.02 5.36 6.79
C GLY A 462 0.74 5.56 5.45
N VAL A 463 2.08 5.65 5.43
CA VAL A 463 2.84 5.83 4.19
C VAL A 463 3.70 4.60 3.91
N ALA A 464 3.53 4.03 2.73
CA ALA A 464 4.32 2.89 2.27
C ALA A 464 5.77 3.29 1.94
N TYR A 465 6.72 2.41 2.25
CA TYR A 465 8.13 2.58 1.93
C TYR A 465 8.81 1.27 1.53
N ILE A 466 9.86 1.38 0.72
CA ILE A 466 10.78 0.29 0.36
C ILE A 466 12.17 0.63 0.90
N LEU A 467 12.82 -0.32 1.57
CA LEU A 467 14.23 -0.28 1.91
C LEU A 467 15.06 -1.02 0.85
N MET A 468 16.11 -0.39 0.35
CA MET A 468 16.96 -0.92 -0.71
C MET A 468 18.44 -0.63 -0.49
N GLU A 469 19.29 -1.28 -1.29
CA GLU A 469 20.74 -1.10 -1.30
C GLU A 469 21.12 0.36 -1.58
N TYR A 470 22.01 0.92 -0.74
CA TYR A 470 22.60 2.22 -1.02
C TYR A 470 23.80 2.06 -1.97
N VAL A 471 23.64 2.52 -3.21
CA VAL A 471 24.73 2.64 -4.18
C VAL A 471 25.39 4.00 -4.00
N ARG A 472 26.68 4.00 -3.63
CA ARG A 472 27.44 5.21 -3.32
C ARG A 472 27.93 5.93 -4.57
N GLY A 473 26.99 6.51 -5.31
CA GLY A 473 27.27 7.33 -6.48
C GLY A 473 26.00 7.87 -7.15
N PRO A 474 26.14 8.76 -8.14
CA PRO A 474 25.02 9.34 -8.86
C PRO A 474 24.44 8.39 -9.92
N ASP A 475 23.26 8.75 -10.43
CA ASP A 475 22.72 8.16 -11.65
C ASP A 475 23.51 8.61 -12.91
N LEU A 476 23.41 7.80 -13.96
CA LEU A 476 24.12 8.00 -15.22
C LEU A 476 23.67 9.30 -15.92
N LYS A 477 22.42 9.72 -15.76
CA LYS A 477 21.95 10.99 -16.36
C LYS A 477 22.69 12.19 -15.79
N ARG A 478 22.85 12.24 -14.46
CA ARG A 478 23.61 13.29 -13.78
C ARG A 478 25.05 13.30 -14.25
N LEU A 479 25.69 12.14 -14.36
CA LEU A 479 27.07 12.03 -14.87
C LEU A 479 27.23 12.58 -16.28
N ILE A 480 26.36 12.17 -17.22
CA ILE A 480 26.38 12.69 -18.60
C ILE A 480 26.15 14.20 -18.63
N THR A 481 25.22 14.71 -17.80
CA THR A 481 24.90 16.14 -17.74
C THR A 481 26.09 16.96 -17.26
N GLU A 482 26.79 16.49 -16.23
CA GLU A 482 28.00 17.14 -15.71
C GLU A 482 29.16 17.08 -16.70
N LEU A 483 29.35 15.96 -17.40
CA LEU A 483 30.33 15.88 -18.50
C LEU A 483 30.04 16.91 -19.59
N ARG A 484 28.77 16.99 -20.05
CA ARG A 484 28.35 17.97 -21.06
C ARG A 484 28.57 19.41 -20.60
N ARG A 485 28.35 19.72 -19.32
CA ARG A 485 28.64 21.04 -18.73
C ARG A 485 30.13 21.39 -18.77
N LYS A 486 31.02 20.39 -18.66
CA LYS A 486 32.47 20.55 -18.85
C LYS A 486 32.89 20.50 -20.34
N GLY A 487 31.94 20.38 -21.27
CA GLY A 487 32.25 20.24 -22.71
C GLY A 487 32.87 18.90 -23.07
N MET A 488 32.73 17.89 -22.21
CA MET A 488 33.32 16.57 -22.39
C MET A 488 32.27 15.55 -22.85
N ALA A 489 32.72 14.59 -23.66
CA ALA A 489 31.96 13.40 -24.02
C ALA A 489 32.39 12.22 -23.14
N LEU A 490 31.54 11.20 -23.02
CA LEU A 490 31.92 9.95 -22.37
C LEU A 490 32.79 9.13 -23.34
N PRO A 491 33.96 8.62 -22.92
CA PRO A 491 34.77 7.73 -23.73
C PRO A 491 34.02 6.47 -24.16
N LEU A 492 34.30 5.99 -25.37
CA LEU A 492 33.64 4.84 -26.00
C LEU A 492 33.70 3.59 -25.10
N GLU A 493 34.88 3.30 -24.58
CA GLU A 493 35.16 2.15 -23.73
C GLU A 493 34.36 2.16 -22.43
N HIS A 494 34.09 3.35 -21.87
CA HIS A 494 33.28 3.49 -20.65
C HIS A 494 31.79 3.37 -20.95
N ALA A 495 31.32 3.95 -22.06
CA ALA A 495 29.95 3.78 -22.51
C ALA A 495 29.62 2.30 -22.77
N LEU A 496 30.48 1.59 -23.51
CA LEU A 496 30.33 0.16 -23.77
C LEU A 496 30.32 -0.66 -22.48
N ARG A 497 31.26 -0.42 -21.57
CA ARG A 497 31.31 -1.14 -20.29
C ARG A 497 30.06 -0.92 -19.45
N ILE A 498 29.57 0.32 -19.33
CA ILE A 498 28.31 0.62 -18.61
C ILE A 498 27.16 -0.19 -19.19
N VAL A 499 27.01 -0.19 -20.52
CA VAL A 499 25.92 -0.91 -21.20
C VAL A 499 26.06 -2.42 -21.05
N ALA A 500 27.28 -2.97 -21.10
CA ALA A 500 27.52 -4.40 -20.88
C ALA A 500 27.11 -4.86 -19.47
N GLU A 501 27.42 -4.07 -18.44
CA GLU A 501 27.03 -4.36 -17.05
C GLU A 501 25.51 -4.30 -16.86
N VAL A 502 24.83 -3.31 -17.47
CA VAL A 502 23.36 -3.21 -17.44
C VAL A 502 22.72 -4.39 -18.19
N ALA A 503 23.27 -4.78 -19.34
CA ALA A 503 22.81 -5.93 -20.11
C ALA A 503 22.92 -7.25 -19.33
N ALA A 504 23.96 -7.40 -18.49
CA ALA A 504 24.09 -8.55 -17.59
C ALA A 504 22.95 -8.61 -16.58
N GLY A 505 22.63 -7.49 -15.93
CA GLY A 505 21.49 -7.39 -15.00
C GLY A 505 20.14 -7.66 -15.67
N LEU A 506 19.90 -7.08 -16.85
CA LEU A 506 18.68 -7.32 -17.62
C LEU A 506 18.53 -8.79 -18.00
N HIS A 507 19.60 -9.43 -18.48
CA HIS A 507 19.56 -10.85 -18.84
C HIS A 507 19.16 -11.72 -17.64
N TYR A 508 19.77 -11.48 -16.47
CA TYR A 508 19.42 -12.19 -15.24
C TYR A 508 17.93 -12.05 -14.89
N ALA A 509 17.37 -10.85 -14.97
CA ALA A 509 15.95 -10.61 -14.71
C ALA A 509 15.05 -11.30 -15.75
N HIS A 510 15.41 -11.23 -17.04
CA HIS A 510 14.67 -11.85 -18.14
C HIS A 510 14.65 -13.37 -18.06
N SER A 511 15.69 -13.99 -17.49
CA SER A 511 15.82 -15.44 -17.35
C SER A 511 15.58 -15.94 -15.92
N TYR A 512 14.95 -15.15 -15.06
CA TYR A 512 14.80 -15.50 -13.65
C TYR A 512 13.93 -16.75 -13.46
N VAL A 513 14.43 -17.69 -12.65
CA VAL A 513 13.76 -18.92 -12.24
C VAL A 513 13.77 -18.95 -10.72
N ASP A 514 12.64 -19.23 -10.09
CA ASP A 514 12.54 -19.27 -8.64
C ASP A 514 13.15 -20.56 -8.04
N PRO A 515 13.30 -20.65 -6.70
CA PRO A 515 13.82 -21.85 -6.05
C PRO A 515 13.00 -23.12 -6.27
N SER A 516 11.75 -23.02 -6.73
CA SER A 516 10.91 -24.19 -7.09
C SER A 516 11.22 -24.72 -8.49
N GLY A 517 12.05 -24.02 -9.26
CA GLY A 517 12.36 -24.33 -10.65
C GLY A 517 11.36 -23.72 -11.65
N THR A 518 10.46 -22.83 -11.19
CA THR A 518 9.45 -22.20 -12.04
C THR A 518 10.01 -20.92 -12.66
N ALA A 519 9.91 -20.78 -13.98
CA ALA A 519 10.35 -19.59 -14.69
C ALA A 519 9.43 -18.39 -14.40
N HIS A 520 10.01 -17.29 -13.94
CA HIS A 520 9.34 -16.03 -13.65
C HIS A 520 10.09 -14.87 -14.30
N PRO A 521 10.08 -14.76 -15.64
CA PRO A 521 10.80 -13.71 -16.35
C PRO A 521 10.26 -12.33 -15.96
N VAL A 522 11.17 -11.41 -15.61
CA VAL A 522 10.83 -10.03 -15.23
C VAL A 522 11.36 -9.07 -16.28
N VAL A 523 10.46 -8.33 -16.95
CA VAL A 523 10.81 -7.26 -17.89
C VAL A 523 10.88 -5.92 -17.14
N HIS A 524 11.94 -5.14 -17.34
CA HIS A 524 12.21 -3.91 -16.61
C HIS A 524 11.26 -2.77 -17.00
N ARG A 525 10.96 -2.62 -18.30
CA ARG A 525 10.00 -1.64 -18.88
C ARG A 525 10.37 -0.16 -18.78
N ASP A 526 11.30 0.23 -17.91
CA ASP A 526 11.77 1.63 -17.76
C ASP A 526 13.31 1.78 -17.85
N VAL A 527 13.96 1.13 -18.82
CA VAL A 527 15.41 1.25 -18.99
C VAL A 527 15.77 2.65 -19.50
N SER A 528 16.51 3.42 -18.71
CA SER A 528 16.96 4.78 -19.06
C SER A 528 18.19 5.19 -18.22
N PRO A 529 18.91 6.27 -18.56
CA PRO A 529 20.06 6.72 -17.77
C PRO A 529 19.68 7.18 -16.34
N HIS A 530 18.40 7.41 -16.05
CA HIS A 530 17.94 7.83 -14.70
C HIS A 530 17.92 6.65 -13.73
N ASN A 531 17.84 5.42 -14.27
CA ASN A 531 17.69 4.18 -13.52
C ASN A 531 18.99 3.36 -13.53
N VAL A 532 20.11 3.94 -13.98
CA VAL A 532 21.45 3.31 -13.95
C VAL A 532 22.33 4.07 -12.98
N LEU A 533 22.71 3.43 -11.88
CA LEU A 533 23.57 3.99 -10.84
C LEU A 533 25.02 3.56 -11.05
N VAL A 534 25.95 4.50 -10.91
CA VAL A 534 27.39 4.24 -11.00
C VAL A 534 28.05 4.63 -9.68
N SER A 535 28.44 3.62 -8.90
CA SER A 535 29.15 3.80 -7.65
C SER A 535 30.55 4.36 -7.86
N LEU A 536 31.00 5.19 -6.93
CA LEU A 536 32.40 5.59 -6.85
C LEU A 536 33.34 4.40 -6.65
N ASP A 537 32.85 3.26 -6.18
CA ASP A 537 33.67 2.06 -5.96
C ASP A 537 33.63 1.09 -7.16
N GLY A 538 33.01 1.49 -8.28
CA GLY A 538 33.02 0.74 -9.54
C GLY A 538 31.78 -0.11 -9.81
N ALA A 539 30.84 -0.22 -8.87
CA ALA A 539 29.60 -0.95 -9.11
C ALA A 539 28.67 -0.19 -10.08
N ILE A 540 28.14 -0.90 -11.08
CA ILE A 540 27.15 -0.38 -12.04
C ILE A 540 25.87 -1.19 -11.87
N LYS A 541 24.80 -0.52 -11.45
CA LYS A 541 23.56 -1.17 -10.99
C LYS A 541 22.32 -0.55 -11.60
N LEU A 542 21.38 -1.40 -12.01
CA LEU A 542 20.06 -1.02 -12.50
C LEU A 542 19.07 -0.92 -11.32
N SER A 543 18.28 0.16 -11.28
CA SER A 543 17.24 0.42 -10.26
C SER A 543 15.86 0.62 -10.90
N ASP A 544 14.81 0.63 -10.06
CA ASP A 544 13.45 1.07 -10.40
C ASP A 544 12.76 0.34 -11.58
N PHE A 545 12.29 -0.88 -11.32
CA PHE A 545 11.56 -1.68 -12.31
C PHE A 545 10.17 -1.08 -12.57
N GLY A 546 9.90 -0.67 -13.80
CA GLY A 546 8.69 0.05 -14.22
C GLY A 546 7.45 -0.84 -14.38
N ILE A 547 7.17 -1.72 -13.43
CA ILE A 547 6.09 -2.71 -13.48
C ILE A 547 4.71 -2.05 -13.50
N ALA A 548 4.63 -0.86 -12.90
CA ALA A 548 3.53 0.11 -12.90
C ALA A 548 2.94 0.52 -14.26
N LYS A 549 3.74 0.48 -15.34
CA LYS A 549 3.45 1.25 -16.56
C LYS A 549 2.56 0.53 -17.59
N VAL A 550 1.90 -0.56 -17.22
CA VAL A 550 1.33 -1.52 -18.19
C VAL A 550 -0.17 -1.41 -18.43
N GLN A 551 -0.85 -0.47 -17.77
CA GLN A 551 -2.21 -0.11 -18.16
C GLN A 551 -2.32 1.41 -18.31
N GLY A 552 -2.38 1.86 -19.57
CA GLY A 552 -3.19 2.99 -20.04
C GLY A 552 -2.95 4.43 -19.53
N GLU A 553 -2.44 4.67 -18.33
CA GLU A 553 -2.57 5.98 -17.68
C GLU A 553 -1.27 6.47 -17.03
N GLU A 554 -0.32 6.89 -17.87
CA GLU A 554 0.64 7.95 -17.52
C GLU A 554 0.65 9.04 -18.60
N GLN A 555 -0.53 9.42 -19.10
CA GLN A 555 -0.67 10.62 -19.93
C GLN A 555 -1.40 11.71 -19.15
N THR A 556 -0.71 12.36 -18.19
CA THR A 556 -0.70 13.83 -17.98
C THR A 556 -0.16 14.24 -16.61
N GLN A 557 1.12 14.63 -16.53
CA GLN A 557 1.58 15.78 -15.72
C GLN A 557 2.77 16.46 -16.41
N ALA A 558 2.63 17.76 -16.71
CA ALA A 558 3.55 18.53 -17.53
C ALA A 558 4.84 18.88 -16.75
N GLY A 559 5.95 18.22 -17.07
CA GLY A 559 7.29 18.65 -16.63
C GLY A 559 8.35 17.54 -16.64
N VAL A 560 8.06 16.39 -16.04
CA VAL A 560 9.01 15.26 -15.87
C VAL A 560 8.94 14.25 -17.03
N ILE A 561 7.79 14.15 -17.70
CA ILE A 561 7.47 13.11 -18.70
C ILE A 561 8.15 13.33 -20.08
N LYS A 562 8.51 14.57 -20.44
CA LYS A 562 9.11 14.90 -21.76
C LYS A 562 10.44 14.16 -22.05
N GLY A 563 11.12 13.63 -21.03
CA GLY A 563 12.41 12.96 -21.18
C GLY A 563 12.33 11.43 -21.38
N LYS A 564 11.38 10.76 -20.70
CA LYS A 564 11.31 9.28 -20.68
C LYS A 564 10.67 8.69 -21.93
N ILE A 565 9.79 9.44 -22.61
CA ILE A 565 9.15 9.03 -23.88
C ILE A 565 10.20 8.64 -24.93
N SER A 566 11.36 9.29 -24.93
CA SER A 566 12.42 9.05 -25.92
C SER A 566 13.10 7.68 -25.83
N TYR A 567 12.89 6.92 -24.75
CA TYR A 567 13.43 5.56 -24.56
C TYR A 567 12.40 4.47 -24.83
N LEU A 568 11.14 4.82 -25.16
CA LEU A 568 10.11 3.83 -25.47
C LEU A 568 10.47 3.04 -26.73
N SER A 569 10.20 1.74 -26.69
CA SER A 569 10.23 0.89 -27.87
C SER A 569 9.02 1.18 -28.78
N PRO A 570 9.07 0.81 -30.07
CA PRO A 570 7.94 0.95 -31.00
C PRO A 570 6.69 0.20 -30.52
N GLU A 571 6.86 -0.97 -29.92
CA GLU A 571 5.79 -1.75 -29.31
C GLU A 571 5.18 -1.05 -28.09
N ALA A 572 5.99 -0.48 -27.18
CA ALA A 572 5.48 0.30 -26.05
C ALA A 572 4.78 1.58 -26.48
N ALA A 573 5.35 2.32 -27.44
CA ALA A 573 4.75 3.52 -28.01
C ALA A 573 3.41 3.25 -28.72
N SER A 574 3.17 2.00 -29.15
CA SER A 574 1.94 1.58 -29.83
C SER A 574 0.97 0.82 -28.91
N GLY A 575 1.27 0.70 -27.61
CA GLY A 575 0.45 -0.06 -26.66
C GLY A 575 0.39 -1.57 -26.94
N ARG A 576 1.37 -2.13 -27.65
CA ARG A 576 1.45 -3.57 -27.94
C ARG A 576 2.03 -4.34 -26.73
N PRO A 577 1.73 -5.64 -26.59
CA PRO A 577 2.34 -6.47 -25.54
C PRO A 577 3.87 -6.38 -25.56
N LEU A 578 4.46 -6.31 -24.37
CA LEU A 578 5.91 -6.14 -24.20
C LEU A 578 6.55 -7.44 -23.74
N ASP A 579 7.63 -7.83 -24.42
CA ASP A 579 8.58 -8.87 -23.98
C ASP A 579 9.93 -8.24 -23.58
N TRP A 580 10.92 -9.06 -23.25
CA TRP A 580 12.27 -8.61 -22.86
C TRP A 580 13.01 -7.80 -23.94
N ARG A 581 12.61 -7.90 -25.21
CA ARG A 581 13.24 -7.15 -26.31
C ARG A 581 12.90 -5.66 -26.24
N ASN A 582 11.85 -5.28 -25.51
CA ASN A 582 11.59 -3.89 -25.13
C ASN A 582 12.80 -3.26 -24.45
N ASP A 583 13.38 -3.96 -23.47
CA ASP A 583 14.49 -3.45 -22.68
C ASP A 583 15.78 -3.39 -23.51
N VAL A 584 15.96 -4.32 -24.46
CA VAL A 584 17.08 -4.31 -25.41
C VAL A 584 17.04 -3.07 -26.31
N PHE A 585 15.85 -2.68 -26.79
CA PHE A 585 15.70 -1.46 -27.58
C PHE A 585 16.04 -0.22 -26.76
N ALA A 586 15.46 -0.12 -25.56
CA ALA A 586 15.71 1.00 -24.67
C ALA A 586 17.20 1.12 -24.28
N LEU A 587 17.87 -0.01 -24.05
CA LEU A 587 19.32 -0.04 -23.82
C LEU A 587 20.13 0.40 -25.05
N GLY A 588 19.67 0.06 -26.25
CA GLY A 588 20.21 0.58 -27.51
C GLY A 588 20.08 2.11 -27.61
N VAL A 589 18.95 2.68 -27.18
CA VAL A 589 18.76 4.14 -27.11
C VAL A 589 19.74 4.77 -26.11
N VAL A 590 19.96 4.14 -24.95
CA VAL A 590 20.94 4.59 -23.96
C VAL A 590 22.35 4.62 -24.57
N LEU A 591 22.79 3.53 -25.21
CA LEU A 591 24.12 3.47 -25.85
C LEU A 591 24.27 4.55 -26.93
N PHE A 592 23.23 4.77 -27.74
CA PHE A 592 23.21 5.84 -28.73
C PHE A 592 23.41 7.22 -28.07
N GLU A 593 22.68 7.53 -27.00
CA GLU A 593 22.80 8.82 -26.30
C GLU A 593 24.18 9.01 -25.68
N LEU A 594 24.75 7.96 -25.08
CA LEU A 594 26.07 8.02 -24.46
C LEU A 594 27.16 8.41 -25.45
N LEU A 595 27.11 7.86 -26.67
CA LEU A 595 28.15 8.07 -27.67
C LEU A 595 27.93 9.33 -28.52
N THR A 596 26.68 9.63 -28.87
CA THR A 596 26.37 10.76 -29.77
C THR A 596 26.11 12.06 -29.00
N GLY A 597 25.66 11.94 -27.75
CA GLY A 597 25.13 13.05 -26.95
C GLY A 597 23.70 13.44 -27.30
N GLN A 598 23.05 12.73 -28.23
CA GLN A 598 21.71 13.03 -28.75
C GLN A 598 20.76 11.84 -28.59
N LEU A 599 19.45 12.10 -28.63
CA LEU A 599 18.43 11.03 -28.62
C LEU A 599 18.01 10.74 -30.07
N PRO A 600 17.92 9.46 -30.49
CA PRO A 600 17.77 9.10 -31.90
C PRO A 600 16.45 9.55 -32.52
N PHE A 601 15.36 9.54 -31.73
CA PHE A 601 14.00 9.80 -32.22
C PHE A 601 13.37 11.08 -31.65
N ARG A 602 14.12 11.89 -30.90
CA ARG A 602 13.57 13.10 -30.28
C ARG A 602 13.19 14.13 -31.34
N ARG A 603 11.98 14.69 -31.23
CA ARG A 603 11.43 15.75 -32.08
C ARG A 603 10.94 16.93 -31.23
N ASP A 604 10.38 17.94 -31.89
CA ASP A 604 9.96 19.19 -31.24
C ASP A 604 8.83 19.01 -30.22
N HIS A 605 7.98 18.00 -30.39
CA HIS A 605 6.90 17.66 -29.47
C HIS A 605 6.72 16.15 -29.30
N ASP A 606 6.02 15.75 -28.23
CA ASP A 606 5.90 14.36 -27.79
C ASP A 606 5.24 13.46 -28.84
N ALA A 607 4.15 13.93 -29.48
CA ALA A 607 3.49 13.18 -30.55
C ALA A 607 4.39 12.92 -31.78
N ALA A 608 5.24 13.88 -32.16
CA ALA A 608 6.21 13.70 -33.24
C ALA A 608 7.32 12.73 -32.83
N THR A 609 7.75 12.78 -31.56
CA THR A 609 8.73 11.84 -31.01
C THR A 609 8.18 10.41 -31.02
N LEU A 610 6.94 10.20 -30.57
CA LEU A 610 6.27 8.90 -30.65
C LEU A 610 6.13 8.41 -32.09
N ALA A 611 5.75 9.28 -33.03
CA ALA A 611 5.69 8.95 -34.45
C ALA A 611 7.06 8.52 -35.01
N ALA A 612 8.14 9.22 -34.65
CA ALA A 612 9.50 8.88 -35.04
C ALA A 612 9.96 7.54 -34.45
N ILE A 613 9.63 7.27 -33.18
CA ILE A 613 9.90 5.98 -32.54
C ILE A 613 9.22 4.85 -33.30
N VAL A 614 7.98 5.03 -33.73
CA VAL A 614 7.23 3.97 -34.42
C VAL A 614 7.65 3.80 -35.88
N ARG A 615 7.94 4.90 -36.61
CA ARG A 615 8.02 4.89 -38.08
C ARG A 615 9.40 5.19 -38.66
N GLU A 616 10.19 6.03 -38.01
CA GLU A 616 11.43 6.53 -38.60
C GLU A 616 12.62 5.63 -38.28
N PRO A 617 13.52 5.33 -39.24
CA PRO A 617 14.74 4.59 -38.96
C PRO A 617 15.64 5.37 -37.99
N ALA A 618 16.45 4.66 -37.20
CA ALA A 618 17.44 5.30 -36.35
C ALA A 618 18.50 6.02 -37.21
N PRO A 619 18.95 7.23 -36.84
CA PRO A 619 20.12 7.85 -37.45
C PRO A 619 21.35 6.95 -37.30
N VAL A 620 22.27 7.01 -38.25
CA VAL A 620 23.52 6.22 -38.19
C VAL A 620 24.51 6.90 -37.23
N PRO A 621 24.90 6.28 -36.09
CA PRO A 621 25.82 6.89 -35.13
C PRO A 621 27.12 7.41 -35.73
N SER A 622 27.77 6.64 -36.61
CA SER A 622 29.04 7.01 -37.23
C SER A 622 28.94 8.24 -38.15
N GLN A 623 27.75 8.55 -38.69
CA GLN A 623 27.52 9.77 -39.47
C GLN A 623 27.39 11.02 -38.58
N LEU A 624 26.90 10.85 -37.35
CA LEU A 624 26.79 11.95 -36.37
C LEU A 624 28.11 12.21 -35.67
N ARG A 625 28.86 11.16 -35.37
CA ARG A 625 30.17 11.19 -34.71
C ARG A 625 31.12 10.23 -35.45
N PRO A 626 31.97 10.74 -36.37
CA PRO A 626 32.87 9.91 -37.16
C PRO A 626 33.89 9.07 -36.37
N HIS A 627 34.10 9.37 -35.09
CA HIS A 627 34.98 8.59 -34.21
C HIS A 627 34.31 7.32 -33.63
N ILE A 628 33.01 7.12 -33.84
CA ILE A 628 32.32 5.90 -33.45
C ILE A 628 32.64 4.82 -34.50
N PRO A 629 33.24 3.67 -34.10
CA PRO A 629 33.51 2.57 -35.01
C PRO A 629 32.25 2.01 -35.68
N GLN A 630 32.40 1.49 -36.90
CA GLN A 630 31.26 1.01 -37.67
C GLN A 630 30.56 -0.20 -37.03
N ASP A 631 31.31 -1.13 -36.43
CA ASP A 631 30.76 -2.28 -35.72
C ASP A 631 29.95 -1.87 -34.48
N VAL A 632 30.38 -0.82 -33.75
CA VAL A 632 29.59 -0.19 -32.67
C VAL A 632 28.31 0.44 -33.22
N SER A 633 28.42 1.15 -34.34
CA SER A 633 27.28 1.76 -35.03
C SER A 633 26.25 0.69 -35.44
N ASP A 634 26.71 -0.43 -36.00
CA ASP A 634 25.87 -1.52 -36.44
C ASP A 634 25.19 -2.24 -35.26
N LEU A 635 25.88 -2.41 -34.14
CA LEU A 635 25.33 -2.94 -32.89
C LEU A 635 24.14 -2.10 -32.41
N ILE A 636 24.32 -0.77 -32.37
CA ILE A 636 23.26 0.16 -31.96
C ILE A 636 22.09 0.08 -32.93
N LEU A 637 22.35 0.08 -34.23
CA LEU A 637 21.28 0.00 -35.24
C LEU A 637 20.50 -1.32 -35.16
N ARG A 638 21.17 -2.46 -34.88
CA ARG A 638 20.52 -3.76 -34.63
C ARG A 638 19.61 -3.72 -33.40
N ALA A 639 20.04 -3.08 -32.32
CA ALA A 639 19.22 -2.90 -31.12
C ALA A 639 18.01 -1.98 -31.36
N LEU A 640 18.11 -1.03 -32.29
CA LEU A 640 17.07 -0.06 -32.64
C LEU A 640 16.16 -0.48 -33.81
N VAL A 641 16.22 -1.74 -34.24
CA VAL A 641 15.30 -2.30 -35.26
C VAL A 641 13.87 -2.27 -34.73
N LYS A 642 12.94 -1.81 -35.59
CA LYS A 642 11.55 -1.57 -35.20
C LYS A 642 10.78 -2.86 -34.95
N ASP A 643 11.00 -3.85 -35.79
CA ASP A 643 10.44 -5.20 -35.62
C ASP A 643 11.22 -5.97 -34.54
N PRO A 644 10.59 -6.31 -33.39
CA PRO A 644 11.26 -7.05 -32.32
C PRO A 644 11.83 -8.39 -32.78
N ALA A 645 11.23 -9.07 -33.77
CA ALA A 645 11.70 -10.36 -34.25
C ALA A 645 13.05 -10.28 -35.00
N ARG A 646 13.38 -9.10 -35.54
CA ARG A 646 14.63 -8.82 -36.27
C ARG A 646 15.66 -8.06 -35.43
N ARG A 647 15.30 -7.69 -34.20
CA ARG A 647 16.16 -6.96 -33.26
C ARG A 647 17.16 -7.92 -32.60
N THR A 648 18.20 -7.38 -31.99
CA THR A 648 19.06 -8.14 -31.07
C THR A 648 18.19 -8.95 -30.08
N PRO A 649 18.32 -10.29 -30.05
CA PRO A 649 17.27 -11.16 -29.51
C PRO A 649 17.17 -11.15 -27.99
N THR A 650 18.29 -10.91 -27.28
CA THR A 650 18.39 -10.93 -25.82
C THR A 650 19.42 -9.91 -25.33
N ALA A 651 19.33 -9.53 -24.05
CA ALA A 651 20.36 -8.70 -23.41
C ALA A 651 21.72 -9.42 -23.34
N ALA A 652 21.74 -10.75 -23.20
CA ALA A 652 22.97 -11.54 -23.29
C ALA A 652 23.66 -11.38 -24.65
N ALA A 653 22.92 -11.50 -25.74
CA ALA A 653 23.48 -11.34 -27.09
C ALA A 653 24.05 -9.92 -27.29
N MET A 654 23.36 -8.88 -26.80
CA MET A 654 23.88 -7.51 -26.84
C MET A 654 25.19 -7.37 -26.05
N ARG A 655 25.26 -7.98 -24.86
CA ARG A 655 26.47 -7.97 -24.03
C ARG A 655 27.63 -8.68 -24.72
N GLU A 656 27.41 -9.88 -25.25
CA GLU A 656 28.43 -10.64 -25.97
C GLU A 656 29.01 -9.84 -27.14
N GLU A 657 28.14 -9.16 -27.89
CA GLU A 657 28.55 -8.30 -29.00
C GLU A 657 29.38 -7.10 -28.53
N ILE A 658 29.01 -6.47 -27.40
CA ILE A 658 29.80 -5.40 -26.79
C ILE A 658 31.17 -5.91 -26.35
N GLU A 659 31.26 -7.07 -25.70
CA GLU A 659 32.54 -7.64 -25.26
C GLU A 659 33.43 -8.00 -26.45
N ALA A 660 32.84 -8.47 -27.56
CA ALA A 660 33.56 -8.70 -28.81
C ALA A 660 34.13 -7.39 -29.39
N VAL A 661 33.35 -6.31 -29.39
CA VAL A 661 33.80 -4.96 -29.81
C VAL A 661 34.92 -4.44 -28.91
N ILE A 662 34.78 -4.53 -27.58
CA ILE A 662 35.81 -4.12 -26.61
C ILE A 662 37.12 -4.85 -26.90
N THR A 663 37.04 -6.16 -27.17
CA THR A 663 38.20 -7.00 -27.49
C THR A 663 38.81 -6.63 -28.85
N HIS A 664 37.98 -6.45 -29.88
CA HIS A 664 38.40 -6.13 -31.25
C HIS A 664 39.16 -4.80 -31.31
N HIS A 665 38.64 -3.77 -30.66
CA HIS A 665 39.27 -2.43 -30.59
C HIS A 665 40.32 -2.30 -29.48
N ARG A 666 40.61 -3.38 -28.74
CA ARG A 666 41.56 -3.43 -27.62
C ARG A 666 41.29 -2.34 -26.57
N LEU A 667 40.01 -2.09 -26.30
CA LEU A 667 39.58 -1.09 -25.35
C LEU A 667 39.79 -1.61 -23.92
N SER A 668 40.51 -0.85 -23.12
CA SER A 668 40.70 -1.18 -21.70
C SER A 668 39.66 -0.47 -20.86
N SER A 669 38.56 -1.16 -20.55
CA SER A 669 37.55 -0.64 -19.61
C SER A 669 37.01 -1.73 -18.69
N SER A 670 37.07 -1.45 -17.40
CA SER A 670 36.47 -2.22 -16.32
C SER A 670 35.51 -1.32 -15.52
N PRO A 671 34.61 -1.90 -14.71
CA PRO A 671 33.75 -1.08 -13.85
C PRO A 671 34.55 -0.16 -12.91
N ALA A 672 35.73 -0.60 -12.47
CA ALA A 672 36.66 0.21 -11.68
C ALA A 672 37.25 1.39 -12.48
N SER A 673 37.63 1.19 -13.75
CA SER A 673 38.15 2.28 -14.59
C SER A 673 37.07 3.32 -14.89
N VAL A 674 35.82 2.90 -15.08
CA VAL A 674 34.67 3.81 -15.24
C VAL A 674 34.52 4.71 -14.00
N ALA A 675 34.55 4.13 -12.80
CA ALA A 675 34.46 4.92 -11.58
C ALA A 675 35.66 5.86 -11.39
N GLN A 676 36.87 5.39 -11.71
CA GLN A 676 38.08 6.22 -11.65
C GLN A 676 37.99 7.41 -12.60
N TYR A 677 37.55 7.19 -13.84
CA TYR A 677 37.34 8.26 -14.81
C TYR A 677 36.39 9.35 -14.28
N PHE A 678 35.26 8.96 -13.68
CA PHE A 678 34.33 9.93 -13.11
C PHE A 678 34.88 10.64 -11.87
N LYS A 679 35.67 9.96 -11.03
CA LYS A 679 36.35 10.59 -9.89
C LYS A 679 37.35 11.66 -10.34
N GLU A 680 38.17 11.33 -11.33
CA GLU A 680 39.19 12.25 -11.84
C GLU A 680 38.55 13.43 -12.58
N THR A 681 37.51 13.17 -13.36
CA THR A 681 36.88 14.18 -14.21
C THR A 681 35.89 15.06 -13.46
N LEU A 682 35.14 14.50 -12.52
CA LEU A 682 34.01 15.15 -11.84
C LEU A 682 34.14 15.18 -10.31
N GLY A 683 35.31 14.87 -9.74
CA GLY A 683 35.49 14.72 -8.28
C GLY A 683 34.99 15.90 -7.46
N ASP A 684 35.14 17.14 -7.95
CA ASP A 684 34.61 18.37 -7.35
C ASP A 684 33.08 18.39 -7.26
N ARG A 685 32.39 17.73 -8.18
CA ARG A 685 30.93 17.62 -8.27
C ARG A 685 30.35 16.39 -7.59
N LEU A 686 31.22 15.44 -7.18
CA LEU A 686 30.84 14.17 -6.55
C LEU A 686 31.18 14.10 -5.06
N VAL A 687 31.62 15.22 -4.46
CA VAL A 687 32.05 15.31 -3.05
C VAL A 687 31.00 14.79 -2.07
N GLU A 688 29.71 14.97 -2.35
CA GLU A 688 28.62 14.47 -1.47
C GLU A 688 28.53 12.93 -1.38
N TYR A 689 29.23 12.22 -2.27
CA TYR A 689 29.33 10.76 -2.27
C TYR A 689 30.70 10.29 -1.76
N ALA A 690 31.64 11.18 -1.42
CA ALA A 690 32.93 10.81 -0.82
C ALA A 690 32.75 10.20 0.58
N PRO A 691 33.66 9.34 1.09
CA PRO A 691 33.55 8.81 2.44
C PRO A 691 33.80 9.98 3.40
N SER A 692 32.88 10.26 4.32
CA SER A 692 33.13 11.23 5.39
C SER A 692 34.27 10.69 6.27
N SER A 693 35.46 11.27 6.13
CA SER A 693 36.58 10.97 7.02
C SER A 693 36.18 11.32 8.45
N ALA A 694 36.32 10.34 9.35
CA ALA A 694 36.14 10.53 10.78
C ALA A 694 37.08 11.63 11.30
N SER A 695 36.50 12.67 11.89
CA SER A 695 37.17 13.53 12.87
C SER A 695 36.12 14.26 13.69
N GLY A 696 35.87 13.74 14.90
CA GLY A 696 35.26 14.51 15.96
C GLY A 696 36.31 15.39 16.65
N SER A 697 35.96 16.65 16.86
CA SER A 697 36.31 17.44 18.05
C SER A 697 35.52 18.75 18.00
N GLY A 698 34.99 19.15 19.15
CA GLY A 698 33.95 20.16 19.28
C GLY A 698 34.42 21.62 19.20
N THR A 699 33.50 22.46 19.66
CA THR A 699 33.60 23.90 19.97
C THR A 699 33.41 24.88 18.81
N GLY A 700 32.16 25.37 18.69
CA GLY A 700 31.82 26.71 19.17
C GLY A 700 32.25 27.92 18.34
N SER A 701 31.25 28.74 18.01
CA SER A 701 31.28 30.16 17.63
C SER A 701 31.58 30.55 16.18
N ASN A 702 30.54 31.06 15.51
CA ASN A 702 30.63 32.18 14.57
C ASN A 702 30.92 33.47 15.37
N PRO A 703 31.67 34.48 14.84
CA PRO A 703 31.07 35.33 13.80
C PRO A 703 32.00 35.99 12.76
N ARG A 704 31.36 36.29 11.61
CA ARG A 704 31.50 37.45 10.69
C ARG A 704 32.81 37.74 9.93
N SER A 705 32.63 37.76 8.60
CA SER A 705 33.10 38.67 7.53
C SER A 705 34.40 39.47 7.70
N LEU A 706 35.29 39.34 6.71
CA LEU A 706 35.93 40.47 6.00
C LEU A 706 36.40 40.04 4.60
N MET A 707 36.29 40.99 3.67
CA MET A 707 36.50 40.93 2.21
C MET A 707 38.00 41.14 1.84
N PRO A 708 38.39 41.17 0.54
CA PRO A 708 39.59 40.50 0.03
C PRO A 708 40.80 41.44 -0.16
N GLY A 709 42.00 40.85 -0.29
CA GLY A 709 43.21 41.62 -0.59
C GLY A 709 44.38 40.78 -1.07
N THR A 710 44.61 40.82 -2.39
CA THR A 710 45.90 41.01 -3.07
C THR A 710 47.09 40.06 -2.81
N GLY A 711 47.59 39.47 -3.90
CA GLY A 711 49.03 39.61 -4.23
C GLY A 711 49.84 38.33 -4.50
N SER A 712 50.24 38.20 -5.78
CA SER A 712 51.56 37.74 -6.28
C SER A 712 52.01 36.27 -6.21
N HIS A 713 52.15 35.68 -7.41
CA HIS A 713 53.14 34.66 -7.84
C HIS A 713 54.61 35.13 -7.60
N PRO A 714 55.70 34.31 -7.72
CA PRO A 714 55.89 33.08 -8.54
C PRO A 714 56.81 31.94 -7.99
N LYS A 715 56.90 30.85 -8.79
CA LYS A 715 57.90 29.75 -8.91
C LYS A 715 59.38 30.24 -8.95
N PRO A 716 60.42 29.38 -9.18
CA PRO A 716 60.75 27.98 -8.80
C PRO A 716 62.25 27.84 -8.36
N LEU A 717 62.76 26.64 -8.04
CA LEU A 717 64.11 26.10 -8.38
C LEU A 717 64.40 24.79 -7.59
N GLY A 718 64.77 23.71 -8.29
CA GLY A 718 65.44 22.52 -7.72
C GLY A 718 66.96 22.79 -7.61
N PRO A 719 67.86 21.79 -7.79
CA PRO A 719 67.75 20.33 -7.70
C PRO A 719 68.83 19.73 -6.74
N GLY A 720 68.85 18.41 -6.53
CA GLY A 720 69.93 17.78 -5.77
C GLY A 720 69.88 16.25 -5.71
N SER A 721 70.66 15.63 -6.58
CA SER A 721 70.95 14.20 -6.73
C SER A 721 71.59 13.55 -5.48
N SER A 722 71.31 12.26 -5.24
CA SER A 722 72.37 11.25 -5.06
C SER A 722 71.82 9.82 -5.07
N SER A 723 72.62 8.97 -5.69
CA SER A 723 72.49 7.58 -6.08
C SER A 723 73.18 6.62 -5.10
N GLY A 724 72.86 5.32 -5.17
CA GLY A 724 73.70 4.19 -4.73
C GLY A 724 72.99 3.26 -3.72
N SER A 725 72.51 2.05 -4.03
CA SER A 725 73.10 0.82 -4.61
C SER A 725 73.73 -0.14 -3.58
N GLY A 726 73.35 -1.43 -3.66
CA GLY A 726 74.04 -2.61 -3.09
C GLY A 726 73.18 -3.43 -2.10
N SER A 727 72.60 -4.61 -2.40
CA SER A 727 73.09 -5.93 -2.88
C SER A 727 73.72 -6.85 -1.81
N GLY A 728 73.23 -8.11 -1.73
CA GLY A 728 73.85 -9.29 -1.09
C GLY A 728 72.87 -10.11 -0.22
N ALA A 729 72.18 -11.16 -0.69
CA ALA A 729 72.60 -12.55 -0.97
C ALA A 729 72.69 -13.48 0.25
N MET A 730 71.91 -14.59 0.27
CA MET A 730 72.30 -15.96 0.69
C MET A 730 71.13 -16.95 0.55
N ARG A 731 71.44 -18.24 0.36
CA ARG A 731 70.59 -19.34 -0.14
C ARG A 731 70.69 -20.59 0.76
N ALA A 732 69.58 -21.37 0.81
CA ALA A 732 69.39 -22.82 1.13
C ALA A 732 69.38 -23.28 2.62
N PRO A 733 68.80 -24.47 2.99
CA PRO A 733 68.16 -25.57 2.21
C PRO A 733 66.71 -25.96 2.66
N SER A 734 65.82 -26.54 1.82
CA SER A 734 65.49 -28.00 1.55
C SER A 734 64.80 -28.75 2.73
N ASP A 735 63.81 -29.66 2.61
CA ASP A 735 63.50 -30.67 1.59
C ASP A 735 62.12 -31.38 1.78
N LEU A 736 61.51 -31.80 0.65
CA LEU A 736 60.84 -33.10 0.29
C LEU A 736 59.60 -33.60 1.09
N SER A 737 58.49 -34.09 0.51
CA SER A 737 58.36 -35.06 -0.60
C SER A 737 56.93 -35.12 -1.20
N ARG A 738 56.84 -35.45 -2.51
CA ARG A 738 55.71 -36.06 -3.28
C ARG A 738 56.12 -37.54 -3.56
N PRO A 739 55.46 -38.48 -4.32
CA PRO A 739 54.22 -38.51 -5.15
C PRO A 739 53.47 -39.90 -5.01
N PRO A 740 52.73 -40.52 -5.98
CA PRO A 740 52.41 -40.16 -7.38
C PRO A 740 51.00 -40.47 -7.94
N VAL A 741 50.82 -39.99 -9.18
CA VAL A 741 49.87 -40.41 -10.22
C VAL A 741 50.60 -41.33 -11.22
N ARG A 742 49.91 -42.35 -11.76
CA ARG A 742 50.08 -43.00 -13.09
C ARG A 742 48.72 -43.67 -13.41
N GLY A 743 48.13 -43.71 -14.61
CA GLY A 743 48.55 -43.45 -15.99
C GLY A 743 48.32 -44.71 -16.85
N SER A 744 47.60 -44.60 -17.98
CA SER A 744 47.32 -45.59 -19.07
C SER A 744 46.26 -46.68 -18.82
N GLY A 745 45.41 -47.11 -19.76
CA GLY A 745 45.16 -46.73 -21.17
C GLY A 745 43.97 -47.51 -21.79
N SER A 746 43.52 -47.03 -22.96
CA SER A 746 42.99 -47.73 -24.15
C SER A 746 41.72 -48.61 -24.12
N LEU A 747 40.77 -48.29 -25.02
CA LEU A 747 39.62 -49.07 -25.53
C LEU A 747 40.04 -50.26 -26.42
N PRO A 748 39.18 -51.28 -26.63
CA PRO A 748 38.42 -51.41 -27.90
C PRO A 748 36.97 -51.98 -27.71
N ARG A 749 35.93 -51.42 -28.37
CA ARG A 749 35.35 -51.73 -29.72
C ARG A 749 34.29 -52.85 -29.71
N MET A 750 33.07 -52.52 -30.15
CA MET A 750 32.23 -53.16 -31.21
C MET A 750 30.85 -52.47 -31.18
N GLU A 751 30.55 -51.56 -32.12
CA GLU A 751 29.83 -51.81 -33.39
C GLU A 751 28.35 -52.20 -33.21
N ALA A 752 27.43 -51.29 -33.54
CA ALA A 752 26.42 -51.51 -34.59
C ALA A 752 25.48 -50.29 -34.74
N GLU A 753 25.17 -50.01 -36.01
CA GLU A 753 24.31 -48.95 -36.53
C GLU A 753 22.81 -49.13 -36.24
N MET A 754 22.08 -48.05 -36.55
CA MET A 754 20.81 -48.02 -37.31
C MET A 754 19.47 -47.78 -36.59
N ARG A 755 18.89 -46.65 -37.04
CA ARG A 755 17.48 -46.34 -37.37
C ARG A 755 16.52 -45.82 -36.29
N PRO A 756 15.75 -44.74 -36.61
CA PRO A 756 14.60 -44.30 -35.82
C PRO A 756 13.37 -45.20 -36.10
N PRO A 757 12.46 -45.38 -35.13
CA PRO A 757 11.23 -46.12 -35.35
C PRO A 757 10.19 -45.31 -36.17
N PRO A 758 9.30 -45.98 -36.93
CA PRO A 758 8.41 -45.39 -37.93
C PRO A 758 7.09 -44.86 -37.34
N PRO A 759 6.30 -44.08 -38.11
CA PRO A 759 4.97 -43.64 -37.72
C PRO A 759 3.94 -44.75 -38.01
N VAL A 760 2.93 -44.90 -37.14
CA VAL A 760 1.79 -45.78 -37.43
C VAL A 760 0.49 -45.03 -37.23
N ALA A 761 -0.34 -45.15 -38.27
CA ALA A 761 -1.60 -44.49 -38.53
C ALA A 761 -2.79 -45.06 -37.73
N ALA A 762 -3.90 -44.33 -37.79
CA ALA A 762 -5.20 -44.61 -37.21
C ALA A 762 -5.88 -45.90 -37.72
N PRO A 763 -6.95 -46.32 -37.02
CA PRO A 763 -8.12 -46.85 -37.71
C PRO A 763 -9.47 -46.22 -37.25
N ASP A 764 -10.30 -45.99 -38.28
CA ASP A 764 -11.78 -45.87 -38.35
C ASP A 764 -12.55 -46.99 -37.60
N ALA A 765 -13.86 -47.03 -37.37
CA ALA A 765 -15.04 -46.14 -37.39
C ALA A 765 -16.26 -46.98 -36.93
N GLU A 766 -17.40 -46.30 -36.68
CA GLU A 766 -18.79 -46.79 -36.54
C GLU A 766 -19.21 -47.43 -35.19
N ARG A 767 -20.37 -47.14 -34.56
CA ARG A 767 -21.71 -46.67 -34.98
C ARG A 767 -22.48 -46.27 -33.68
N GLY A 768 -23.41 -45.32 -33.56
CA GLY A 768 -24.09 -44.40 -34.48
C GLY A 768 -25.15 -43.54 -33.73
N THR A 769 -25.79 -42.63 -34.51
CA THR A 769 -27.10 -41.93 -34.33
C THR A 769 -27.29 -41.02 -33.11
N GLU A 770 -27.83 -39.79 -33.13
CA GLU A 770 -28.39 -38.79 -34.08
C GLU A 770 -28.64 -37.55 -33.15
N VAL A 771 -28.39 -36.26 -33.47
CA VAL A 771 -29.30 -35.29 -34.11
C VAL A 771 -28.62 -33.89 -34.10
N VAL A 772 -28.46 -33.31 -35.29
CA VAL A 772 -28.53 -31.88 -35.74
C VAL A 772 -27.97 -30.74 -34.86
N SER A 773 -26.96 -30.02 -35.38
CA SER A 773 -26.64 -28.63 -35.03
C SER A 773 -26.69 -27.75 -36.29
N VAL A 774 -27.52 -26.71 -36.24
CA VAL A 774 -27.66 -25.69 -37.29
C VAL A 774 -26.73 -24.52 -36.96
N HIS A 775 -25.90 -24.12 -37.93
CA HIS A 775 -25.15 -22.87 -37.89
C HIS A 775 -26.08 -21.67 -38.09
N SER A 776 -26.03 -20.69 -37.18
CA SER A 776 -26.71 -19.40 -37.30
C SER A 776 -25.68 -18.29 -37.54
N GLU A 777 -25.85 -17.59 -38.66
CA GLU A 777 -25.17 -16.35 -39.06
C GLU A 777 -25.42 -15.19 -38.06
N PRO A 778 -24.50 -14.21 -37.92
CA PRO A 778 -24.75 -13.00 -37.14
C PRO A 778 -25.73 -12.04 -37.87
N PRO A 779 -26.52 -11.24 -37.12
CA PRO A 779 -27.57 -10.41 -37.70
C PRO A 779 -27.03 -9.18 -38.46
N ARG A 780 -27.67 -8.84 -39.58
CA ARG A 780 -27.43 -7.61 -40.36
C ARG A 780 -27.86 -6.35 -39.59
N PRO A 781 -27.19 -5.20 -39.81
CA PRO A 781 -27.64 -3.91 -39.27
C PRO A 781 -28.91 -3.40 -39.98
N PRO A 782 -29.72 -2.54 -39.32
CA PRO A 782 -30.94 -2.00 -39.89
C PRO A 782 -30.67 -0.98 -41.03
N PRO A 783 -31.65 -0.76 -41.94
CA PRO A 783 -31.48 0.16 -43.06
C PRO A 783 -31.45 1.63 -42.62
N VAL A 784 -30.54 2.39 -43.25
CA VAL A 784 -30.42 3.85 -43.10
C VAL A 784 -31.65 4.53 -43.71
N ALA A 785 -32.34 5.36 -42.93
CA ALA A 785 -33.43 6.20 -43.41
C ALA A 785 -32.90 7.28 -44.38
N ALA A 786 -33.61 7.49 -45.50
CA ALA A 786 -33.28 8.50 -46.50
C ALA A 786 -33.36 9.93 -45.92
N PRO A 787 -32.53 10.89 -46.40
CA PRO A 787 -32.58 12.27 -45.93
C PRO A 787 -33.85 12.99 -46.41
N ALA A 788 -34.47 13.76 -45.51
CA ALA A 788 -35.62 14.61 -45.80
C ALA A 788 -35.25 15.77 -46.76
N PRO A 789 -36.18 16.23 -47.62
CA PRO A 789 -35.92 17.32 -48.56
C PRO A 789 -35.83 18.67 -47.84
N ARG A 790 -34.90 19.53 -48.29
CA ARG A 790 -34.73 20.91 -47.80
C ARG A 790 -35.99 21.75 -48.10
N PRO A 791 -36.50 22.55 -47.14
CA PRO A 791 -37.52 23.55 -47.45
C PRO A 791 -36.89 24.76 -48.14
N SER A 792 -37.55 25.19 -49.22
CA SER A 792 -37.29 26.41 -49.99
C SER A 792 -37.49 27.68 -49.15
N ARG A 793 -36.55 28.63 -49.26
CA ARG A 793 -36.69 30.00 -48.74
C ARG A 793 -37.89 30.70 -49.40
N PRO A 794 -38.74 31.43 -48.66
CA PRO A 794 -39.58 32.46 -49.25
C PRO A 794 -38.77 33.75 -49.42
N SER A 795 -38.97 34.37 -50.58
CA SER A 795 -38.62 35.75 -50.92
C SER A 795 -39.34 36.75 -50.02
N GLY A 796 -38.58 37.69 -49.45
CA GLY A 796 -39.03 38.81 -48.62
C GLY A 796 -37.83 39.50 -47.99
#